data_AF-E3MYV4-F1
#
_entry.id   AF-E3MYV4-F1
#
_cell.length_a   1.000
_cell.length_b   1.000
_cell.length_c   1.000
_cell.angle_alpha   90.00
_cell.angle_beta   90.00
_cell.angle_gamma   90.00
#
_symmetry.space_group_name_H-M   'P 1'
#
loop_
_entity.id
_entity.type
_entity.pdbx_description
1 polymer ?
#
loop_
_entity_poly.entity_id
_entity_poly.type
_entity_poly.pdbx_seq_one_letter_code
_entity_poly.pdbx_strand_id
1 'polypeptide(L)'
;MSLSKPFPLLRLPRLPLFKVFNDIGVQEQFYLSICSSKAKYAIKFYNSRQKFSVTFRFTNNFEFSLKAENSYDKFQIDIQTVTPIFGPMWTFLSSFDVEAPTNVQRLLLFVMDVYNTPTISLVFEERPHDYVSGFINFIQSLKLKIHYLGIRSHNEEDVKFVLDSCREGFSKLHLNCPMFHTEFEYLNKPLTPMFSLDKLIINYAGWVTTRHLTKLFINCKQVLLDRCSLENINVKQLIQTWIYGYSQWNRTWLTFDSIDFSLADIMRGKPSTVVPTEEIGWAFRFLGELTIGAYRIQQQKTGVEAYVISYRETLNRKQWTIGYRDAERRELQRISEAFLYSGSVFRIRLSAILNITLLVKVFCTASMDFTVFISVGLETTVPYFKNGLAKRSSIRIISLVEHTISKMVNELKALKAPITGFLQCTKWIRERLENLTTMEFADSLESLKDAFDQQKLNNREIQKFKENVDRCFTRQSEVSAADYQQLSDFSERRTADLDTLMAYVRAAQTELDWISQREMVEVSRDWSDMDQLDLPMLTKSYAQLLHDMAVHENQRDDVRIQGSVLLNKGHPDVRAIEMYMKSMQTRWDWLLALCKCFDYHVRDAQNLKMLMEKAAEAERWIEDRSSQLMKYDN
;
A
#
# COMPACT_ATOMS: atom_id res chain seq x y z
N MET A 1 39.78 -10.23 19.28
CA MET A 1 38.33 -10.09 19.00
C MET A 1 37.57 -10.61 20.22
N SER A 2 37.03 -9.72 21.06
CA SER A 2 36.29 -10.13 22.25
C SER A 2 34.95 -10.75 21.84
N LEU A 3 34.73 -12.00 22.27
CA LEU A 3 33.47 -12.70 22.13
C LEU A 3 32.36 -11.88 22.80
N SER A 4 31.41 -11.39 22.01
CA SER A 4 30.21 -10.71 22.48
C SER A 4 29.45 -11.61 23.48
N LYS A 5 28.92 -11.02 24.56
CA LYS A 5 28.09 -11.74 25.53
C LYS A 5 26.95 -12.46 24.78
N PRO A 6 26.70 -13.77 25.01
CA PRO A 6 25.70 -14.52 24.25
C PRO A 6 24.28 -13.97 24.46
N PHE A 7 23.52 -13.77 23.37
CA PHE A 7 22.16 -13.26 23.39
C PHE A 7 21.23 -14.08 24.32
N PRO A 8 20.67 -13.50 25.40
CA PRO A 8 19.93 -14.23 26.44
C PRO A 8 18.77 -15.09 25.93
N LEU A 9 18.08 -14.66 24.86
CA LEU A 9 16.99 -15.40 24.24
C LEU A 9 17.40 -16.82 23.82
N LEU A 10 18.65 -16.99 23.38
CA LEU A 10 19.18 -18.28 22.90
C LEU A 10 19.66 -19.20 24.04
N ARG A 11 19.36 -18.86 25.30
CA ARG A 11 19.58 -19.71 26.49
C ARG A 11 18.28 -20.34 27.00
N LEU A 12 17.12 -19.97 26.47
CA LEU A 12 15.85 -20.55 26.87
C LEU A 12 15.81 -22.07 26.57
N PRO A 13 15.19 -22.88 27.45
CA PRO A 13 14.89 -24.27 27.14
C PRO A 13 14.06 -24.38 25.85
N ARG A 14 14.18 -25.54 25.17
CA ARG A 14 13.65 -25.75 23.81
C ARG A 14 12.16 -25.43 23.65
N LEU A 15 11.32 -25.75 24.64
CA LEU A 15 9.87 -25.51 24.59
C LEU A 15 9.49 -24.01 24.74
N PRO A 16 10.00 -23.27 25.74
CA PRO A 16 9.88 -21.81 25.78
C PRO A 16 10.40 -21.12 24.52
N LEU A 17 11.58 -21.55 24.02
CA LEU A 17 12.17 -20.99 22.80
C LEU A 17 11.28 -21.23 21.57
N PHE A 18 10.64 -22.40 21.49
CA PHE A 18 9.66 -22.73 20.45
C PHE A 18 8.42 -21.84 20.50
N LYS A 19 7.89 -21.59 21.70
CA LYS A 19 6.74 -20.70 21.88
C LYS A 19 7.10 -19.27 21.45
N VAL A 20 8.27 -18.78 21.88
CA VAL A 20 8.75 -17.45 21.50
C VAL A 20 8.90 -17.32 19.99
N PHE A 21 9.57 -18.25 19.30
CA PHE A 21 9.72 -18.12 17.84
C PHE A 21 8.42 -18.29 17.05
N ASN A 22 7.42 -19.03 17.56
CA ASN A 22 6.10 -19.09 16.94
C ASN A 22 5.27 -17.82 17.15
N ASP A 23 5.46 -17.14 18.27
CA ASP A 23 4.72 -15.94 18.64
C ASP A 23 5.37 -14.66 18.08
N ILE A 24 6.61 -14.75 17.59
CA ILE A 24 7.33 -13.66 16.93
C ILE A 24 6.98 -13.60 15.43
N GLY A 25 6.80 -12.37 14.93
CA GLY A 25 6.53 -12.09 13.52
C GLY A 25 7.64 -12.50 12.55
N VAL A 26 7.27 -12.63 11.28
CA VAL A 26 8.16 -13.07 10.19
C VAL A 26 9.31 -12.07 9.99
N GLN A 27 9.03 -10.79 10.23
CA GLN A 27 10.02 -9.71 10.17
C GLN A 27 11.13 -9.89 11.21
N GLU A 28 10.79 -10.09 12.47
CA GLU A 28 11.75 -10.26 13.55
C GLU A 28 12.50 -11.58 13.41
N GLN A 29 11.84 -12.65 12.96
CA GLN A 29 12.53 -13.90 12.60
C GLN A 29 13.60 -13.66 11.54
N PHE A 30 13.29 -12.89 10.50
CA PHE A 30 14.26 -12.56 9.45
C PHE A 30 15.45 -11.77 10.02
N TYR A 31 15.21 -10.73 10.81
CA TYR A 31 16.31 -9.97 11.41
C TYR A 31 17.15 -10.80 12.39
N LEU A 32 16.54 -11.57 13.28
CA LEU A 32 17.25 -12.45 14.20
C LEU A 32 18.10 -13.49 13.45
N SER A 33 17.61 -13.99 12.31
CA SER A 33 18.35 -14.95 11.49
C SER A 33 19.61 -14.37 10.84
N ILE A 34 19.63 -13.06 10.58
CA ILE A 34 20.81 -12.35 10.04
C ILE A 34 21.80 -12.02 11.17
N CYS A 35 21.31 -11.70 12.37
CA CYS A 35 22.16 -11.27 13.48
C CYS A 35 22.94 -12.39 14.17
N SER A 36 22.53 -13.66 14.06
CA SER A 36 23.21 -14.77 14.74
C SER A 36 23.01 -16.12 14.05
N SER A 37 24.11 -16.83 13.78
CA SER A 37 24.06 -18.21 13.28
C SER A 37 23.27 -19.14 14.21
N LYS A 38 23.36 -18.94 15.53
CA LYS A 38 22.61 -19.76 16.51
C LYS A 38 21.10 -19.47 16.45
N ALA A 39 20.71 -18.20 16.28
CA ALA A 39 19.30 -17.84 16.06
C ALA A 39 18.80 -18.37 14.71
N LYS A 40 19.61 -18.24 13.65
CA LYS A 40 19.33 -18.80 12.32
C LYS A 40 19.02 -20.30 12.37
N TYR A 41 19.88 -21.10 13.00
CA TYR A 41 19.66 -22.55 13.14
C TYR A 41 18.42 -22.87 13.99
N ALA A 42 18.18 -22.10 15.04
CA ALA A 42 16.98 -22.25 15.86
C ALA A 42 15.72 -22.01 15.00
N ILE A 43 15.63 -20.86 14.33
CA ILE A 43 14.52 -20.48 13.45
C ILE A 43 14.33 -21.51 12.34
N LYS A 44 15.40 -21.92 11.66
CA LYS A 44 15.37 -22.97 10.62
C LYS A 44 14.74 -24.27 11.12
N PHE A 45 15.14 -24.72 12.30
CA PHE A 45 14.61 -25.95 12.89
C PHE A 45 13.12 -25.83 13.21
N TYR A 46 12.70 -24.67 13.73
CA TYR A 46 11.32 -24.44 14.18
C TYR A 46 10.35 -24.15 13.04
N ASN A 47 10.81 -23.47 11.98
CA ASN A 47 10.03 -23.15 10.79
C ASN A 47 9.70 -24.37 9.91
N SER A 48 10.16 -25.57 10.27
CA SER A 48 9.85 -26.82 9.54
C SER A 48 8.37 -27.19 9.48
N ARG A 49 7.54 -26.59 10.34
CA ARG A 49 6.09 -26.85 10.39
C ARG A 49 5.25 -25.75 9.72
N GLN A 50 5.86 -24.63 9.37
CA GLN A 50 5.18 -23.48 8.77
C GLN A 50 5.54 -23.40 7.29
N LYS A 51 4.55 -23.01 6.47
CA LYS A 51 4.77 -22.73 5.06
C LYS A 51 4.96 -21.23 4.87
N PHE A 52 5.96 -20.89 4.09
CA PHE A 52 6.31 -19.51 3.79
C PHE A 52 6.17 -19.25 2.30
N SER A 53 5.83 -18.02 1.96
CA SER A 53 5.85 -17.51 0.59
C SER A 53 6.81 -16.34 0.50
N VAL A 54 7.68 -16.36 -0.50
CA VAL A 54 8.63 -15.29 -0.78
C VAL A 54 8.33 -14.64 -2.12
N THR A 55 8.33 -13.32 -2.18
CA THR A 55 8.13 -12.56 -3.41
C THR A 55 9.32 -11.63 -3.65
N PHE A 56 9.94 -11.76 -4.82
CA PHE A 56 10.97 -10.84 -5.32
C PHE A 56 10.36 -10.01 -6.44
N ARG A 57 10.30 -8.70 -6.25
CA ARG A 57 9.80 -7.75 -7.25
C ARG A 57 10.94 -6.83 -7.68
N PHE A 58 11.18 -6.82 -8.98
CA PHE A 58 12.18 -6.03 -9.67
C PHE A 58 11.47 -4.96 -10.50
N THR A 59 10.91 -3.95 -9.83
CA THR A 59 10.40 -2.71 -10.45
C THR A 59 11.51 -1.68 -10.51
N ASN A 60 11.23 -0.38 -10.65
CA ASN A 60 12.21 0.71 -10.48
C ASN A 60 13.12 0.50 -9.26
N ASN A 61 12.58 -0.09 -8.18
CA ASN A 61 13.32 -0.55 -7.01
C ASN A 61 13.25 -2.07 -6.89
N PHE A 62 14.16 -2.63 -6.11
CA PHE A 62 14.02 -4.00 -5.65
C PHE A 62 13.19 -4.04 -4.36
N GLU A 63 12.14 -4.84 -4.38
CA GLU A 63 11.29 -5.13 -3.23
C GLU A 63 11.33 -6.63 -2.92
N PHE A 64 11.52 -6.94 -1.64
CA PHE A 64 11.52 -8.28 -1.09
C PHE A 64 10.37 -8.42 -0.10
N SER A 65 9.57 -9.47 -0.22
CA SER A 65 8.54 -9.79 0.76
C SER A 65 8.58 -11.24 1.19
N LEU A 66 8.42 -11.47 2.49
CA LEU A 66 8.30 -12.77 3.12
C LEU A 66 7.02 -12.82 3.94
N LYS A 67 6.25 -13.90 3.79
CA LYS A 67 4.98 -14.08 4.48
C LYS A 67 4.82 -15.52 4.93
N ALA A 68 4.29 -15.73 6.14
CA ALA A 68 3.82 -17.04 6.59
C ALA A 68 2.39 -17.28 6.10
N GLU A 69 2.09 -18.46 5.52
CA GLU A 69 0.78 -18.73 4.88
C GLU A 69 -0.41 -18.61 5.84
N ASN A 70 -0.20 -18.92 7.13
CA ASN A 70 -1.24 -18.91 8.17
C ASN A 70 -1.29 -17.61 8.99
N SER A 71 -0.53 -16.58 8.58
CA SER A 71 -0.48 -15.30 9.28
C SER A 71 -0.88 -14.15 8.36
N TYR A 72 -1.51 -13.13 8.93
CA TYR A 72 -1.69 -11.83 8.28
C TYR A 72 -0.39 -11.02 8.26
N ASP A 73 0.60 -11.44 9.05
CA ASP A 73 1.91 -10.83 9.12
C ASP A 73 2.68 -11.01 7.80
N LYS A 74 2.93 -9.89 7.12
CA LYS A 74 3.65 -9.80 5.86
C LYS A 74 4.84 -8.89 6.09
N PHE A 75 6.03 -9.47 6.05
CA PHE A 75 7.27 -8.71 6.04
C PHE A 75 7.56 -8.24 4.61
N GLN A 76 7.87 -6.96 4.44
CA GLN A 76 8.19 -6.35 3.16
C GLN A 76 9.32 -5.34 3.36
N ILE A 77 10.34 -5.42 2.52
CA ILE A 77 11.46 -4.47 2.47
C ILE A 77 11.54 -3.92 1.04
N ASP A 78 11.53 -2.59 0.91
CA ASP A 78 11.81 -1.89 -0.36
C ASP A 78 13.12 -1.10 -0.21
N ILE A 79 14.01 -1.23 -1.20
CA ILE A 79 15.30 -0.53 -1.26
C ILE A 79 15.18 0.99 -1.01
N GLN A 80 14.09 1.64 -1.42
CA GLN A 80 13.93 3.09 -1.22
C GLN A 80 13.43 3.47 0.18
N THR A 81 12.66 2.61 0.86
CA THR A 81 12.04 2.95 2.15
C THR A 81 12.87 2.52 3.35
N VAL A 82 13.82 1.59 3.18
CA VAL A 82 14.59 0.98 4.28
C VAL A 82 16.10 0.97 4.02
N THR A 83 16.65 2.09 3.51
CA THR A 83 18.07 2.27 3.18
C THR A 83 19.07 1.89 4.31
N PRO A 84 18.82 2.20 5.61
CA PRO A 84 19.79 1.93 6.68
C PRO A 84 20.03 0.44 6.96
N ILE A 85 19.05 -0.42 6.67
CA ILE A 85 19.13 -1.86 6.95
C ILE A 85 19.84 -2.61 5.81
N PHE A 86 19.71 -2.12 4.57
CA PHE A 86 20.32 -2.78 3.42
C PHE A 86 21.85 -2.73 3.41
N GLY A 87 22.48 -1.65 3.88
CA GLY A 87 23.95 -1.56 3.93
C GLY A 87 24.58 -2.71 4.73
N PRO A 88 24.21 -2.87 6.02
CA PRO A 88 24.65 -4.00 6.84
C PRO A 88 24.20 -5.36 6.29
N MET A 89 22.97 -5.47 5.78
CA MET A 89 22.45 -6.72 5.21
C MET A 89 23.24 -7.16 3.97
N TRP A 90 23.55 -6.25 3.05
CA TRP A 90 24.33 -6.55 1.84
C TRP A 90 25.78 -6.86 2.18
N THR A 91 26.35 -6.19 3.17
CA THR A 91 27.67 -6.53 3.71
C THR A 91 27.68 -7.96 4.26
N PHE A 92 26.68 -8.30 5.08
CA PHE A 92 26.51 -9.66 5.62
C PHE A 92 26.31 -10.68 4.49
N LEU A 93 25.38 -10.44 3.58
CA LEU A 93 25.11 -11.37 2.48
C LEU A 93 26.32 -11.53 1.56
N SER A 94 27.13 -10.50 1.33
CA SER A 94 28.35 -10.63 0.53
C SER A 94 29.37 -11.59 1.15
N SER A 95 29.29 -11.84 2.47
CA SER A 95 30.07 -12.89 3.14
C SER A 95 29.42 -14.28 3.09
N PHE A 96 28.16 -14.37 2.64
CA PHE A 96 27.36 -15.58 2.59
C PHE A 96 27.36 -16.17 1.18
N ASP A 97 27.98 -17.34 1.03
CA ASP A 97 28.06 -18.11 -0.21
C ASP A 97 28.77 -17.39 -1.38
N VAL A 98 29.96 -17.90 -1.73
CA VAL A 98 30.87 -17.30 -2.70
C VAL A 98 30.41 -17.59 -4.14
N GLU A 99 29.58 -18.62 -4.36
CA GLU A 99 29.17 -19.07 -5.69
C GLU A 99 28.04 -18.22 -6.30
N ALA A 100 27.30 -17.45 -5.48
CA ALA A 100 26.22 -16.60 -5.95
C ALA A 100 26.73 -15.26 -6.53
N PRO A 101 26.40 -14.91 -7.79
CA PRO A 101 26.94 -13.73 -8.48
C PRO A 101 26.50 -12.37 -7.90
N THR A 102 25.25 -12.26 -7.41
CA THR A 102 24.67 -10.98 -6.96
C THR A 102 24.09 -11.06 -5.54
N ASN A 103 23.97 -9.91 -4.87
CA ASN A 103 23.41 -9.84 -3.50
C ASN A 103 21.97 -10.36 -3.42
N VAL A 104 21.18 -10.20 -4.48
CA VAL A 104 19.81 -10.73 -4.51
C VAL A 104 19.79 -12.25 -4.62
N GLN A 105 20.72 -12.84 -5.39
CA GLN A 105 20.88 -14.31 -5.44
C GLN A 105 21.34 -14.86 -4.10
N ARG A 106 22.24 -14.16 -3.40
CA ARG A 106 22.64 -14.51 -2.02
C ARG A 106 21.47 -14.41 -1.03
N LEU A 107 20.64 -13.39 -1.16
CA LEU A 107 19.42 -13.26 -0.36
C LEU A 107 18.47 -14.45 -0.59
N LEU A 108 18.29 -14.87 -1.85
CA LEU A 108 17.49 -16.06 -2.16
C LEU A 108 18.04 -17.30 -1.45
N LEU A 109 19.34 -17.58 -1.58
CA LEU A 109 19.98 -18.73 -0.94
C LEU A 109 19.82 -18.69 0.58
N PHE A 110 20.01 -17.52 1.19
CA PHE A 110 19.80 -17.32 2.61
C PHE A 110 18.36 -17.63 3.03
N VAL A 111 17.36 -17.11 2.30
CA VAL A 111 15.94 -17.36 2.60
C VAL A 111 15.59 -18.84 2.44
N MET A 112 16.11 -19.50 1.40
CA MET A 112 15.92 -20.93 1.20
C MET A 112 16.49 -21.76 2.35
N ASP A 113 17.66 -21.36 2.87
CA ASP A 113 18.31 -22.04 3.98
C ASP A 113 17.55 -21.88 5.30
N VAL A 114 16.96 -20.70 5.56
CA VAL A 114 16.26 -20.40 6.82
C VAL A 114 14.82 -20.90 6.83
N TYR A 115 14.08 -20.81 5.71
CA TYR A 115 12.61 -20.93 5.71
C TYR A 115 12.06 -22.20 5.06
N ASN A 116 12.82 -23.30 5.01
CA ASN A 116 12.37 -24.64 4.56
C ASN A 116 11.49 -24.63 3.30
N THR A 117 12.10 -24.25 2.16
CA THR A 117 11.50 -24.26 0.81
C THR A 117 10.24 -23.39 0.65
N PRO A 118 10.32 -22.06 0.82
CA PRO A 118 9.17 -21.20 0.58
C PRO A 118 8.70 -21.25 -0.87
N THR A 119 7.41 -20.97 -1.08
CA THR A 119 6.88 -20.78 -2.44
C THR A 119 7.44 -19.49 -3.03
N ILE A 120 8.15 -19.59 -4.14
CA ILE A 120 8.86 -18.45 -4.76
C ILE A 120 7.94 -17.74 -5.75
N SER A 121 7.83 -16.41 -5.66
CA SER A 121 7.15 -15.59 -6.65
C SER A 121 8.10 -14.52 -7.18
N LEU A 122 8.17 -14.37 -8.50
CA LEU A 122 9.06 -13.43 -9.17
C LEU A 122 8.25 -12.45 -10.01
N VAL A 123 8.58 -11.17 -9.92
CA VAL A 123 7.96 -10.11 -10.73
C VAL A 123 9.06 -9.24 -11.31
N PHE A 124 9.15 -9.15 -12.63
CA PHE A 124 10.08 -8.29 -13.34
C PHE A 124 9.31 -7.21 -14.09
N GLU A 125 9.64 -5.94 -13.87
CA GLU A 125 9.08 -4.80 -14.60
C GLU A 125 10.20 -4.00 -15.24
N GLU A 126 10.21 -3.98 -16.58
CA GLU A 126 11.12 -3.16 -17.40
C GLU A 126 12.62 -3.40 -17.09
N ARG A 127 12.99 -4.68 -16.88
CA ARG A 127 14.36 -5.10 -16.59
C ARG A 127 15.09 -5.60 -17.85
N PRO A 128 16.43 -5.48 -17.93
CA PRO A 128 17.21 -6.01 -19.05
C PRO A 128 17.08 -7.53 -19.18
N HIS A 129 17.09 -8.03 -20.43
CA HIS A 129 16.92 -9.46 -20.74
C HIS A 129 17.94 -10.36 -20.03
N ASP A 130 19.22 -10.00 -20.06
CA ASP A 130 20.29 -10.77 -19.43
C ASP A 130 20.08 -10.94 -17.92
N TYR A 131 19.47 -9.94 -17.29
CA TYR A 131 19.15 -9.98 -15.86
C TYR A 131 17.98 -10.93 -15.59
N VAL A 132 16.89 -10.80 -16.37
CA VAL A 132 15.70 -11.65 -16.23
C VAL A 132 16.04 -13.11 -16.49
N SER A 133 16.68 -13.40 -17.62
CA SER A 133 17.09 -14.75 -18.01
C SER A 133 18.14 -15.31 -17.05
N GLY A 134 19.16 -14.53 -16.68
CA GLY A 134 20.19 -14.94 -15.73
C GLY A 134 19.65 -15.32 -14.35
N PHE A 135 18.72 -14.53 -13.81
CA PHE A 135 18.12 -14.81 -12.50
C PHE A 135 17.20 -16.04 -12.53
N ILE A 136 16.39 -16.21 -13.60
CA ILE A 136 15.53 -17.38 -13.77
C ILE A 136 16.38 -18.65 -13.93
N ASN A 137 17.40 -18.61 -14.78
CA ASN A 137 18.31 -19.73 -15.00
C ASN A 137 19.04 -20.14 -13.70
N PHE A 138 19.42 -19.17 -12.87
CA PHE A 138 19.99 -19.43 -11.55
C PHE A 138 19.02 -20.17 -10.62
N ILE A 139 17.74 -19.78 -10.58
CA ILE A 139 16.74 -20.49 -9.76
C ILE A 139 16.51 -21.91 -10.27
N GLN A 140 16.47 -22.08 -11.59
CA GLN A 140 16.31 -23.39 -12.22
C GLN A 140 17.52 -24.30 -11.98
N SER A 141 18.75 -23.76 -11.98
CA SER A 141 19.97 -24.55 -11.67
C SER A 141 19.96 -25.09 -10.24
N LEU A 142 19.35 -24.36 -9.29
CA LEU A 142 19.11 -24.80 -7.92
C LEU A 142 17.97 -25.82 -7.80
N LYS A 143 17.29 -26.18 -8.90
CA LYS A 143 16.13 -27.09 -8.95
C LYS A 143 14.96 -26.62 -8.08
N LEU A 144 14.85 -25.31 -7.85
CA LEU A 144 13.76 -24.71 -7.09
C LEU A 144 12.53 -24.49 -7.98
N LYS A 145 11.33 -24.67 -7.42
CA LYS A 145 10.07 -24.43 -8.13
C LYS A 145 9.60 -23.00 -7.92
N ILE A 146 9.25 -22.32 -9.01
CA ILE A 146 8.67 -20.98 -8.97
C ILE A 146 7.15 -21.16 -8.88
N HIS A 147 6.45 -20.54 -7.95
CA HIS A 147 4.98 -20.59 -7.92
C HIS A 147 4.35 -19.61 -8.92
N TYR A 148 4.85 -18.37 -8.95
CA TYR A 148 4.34 -17.30 -9.81
C TYR A 148 5.49 -16.58 -10.51
N LEU A 149 5.37 -16.39 -11.82
CA LEU A 149 6.28 -15.59 -12.63
C LEU A 149 5.50 -14.50 -13.36
N GLY A 150 5.79 -13.24 -13.05
CA GLY A 150 5.27 -12.06 -13.74
C GLY A 150 6.37 -11.33 -14.48
N ILE A 151 6.20 -11.07 -15.77
CA ILE A 151 7.16 -10.32 -16.59
C ILE A 151 6.40 -9.24 -17.34
N ARG A 152 6.75 -7.98 -17.07
CA ARG A 152 6.37 -6.82 -17.87
C ARG A 152 7.60 -6.34 -18.64
N SER A 153 7.61 -6.57 -19.94
CA SER A 153 8.75 -6.21 -20.80
C SER A 153 8.30 -5.77 -22.18
N HIS A 154 9.11 -4.89 -22.77
CA HIS A 154 8.99 -4.45 -24.15
C HIS A 154 9.98 -5.19 -25.08
N ASN A 155 10.83 -6.08 -24.53
CA ASN A 155 11.80 -6.86 -25.30
C ASN A 155 11.22 -8.22 -25.72
N GLU A 156 11.31 -8.54 -27.00
CA GLU A 156 10.87 -9.81 -27.58
C GLU A 156 11.64 -11.03 -27.05
N GLU A 157 12.91 -10.83 -26.69
CA GLU A 157 13.79 -11.89 -26.21
C GLU A 157 13.29 -12.47 -24.89
N ASP A 158 12.67 -11.65 -24.03
CA ASP A 158 12.07 -12.11 -22.77
C ASP A 158 10.89 -13.04 -23.04
N VAL A 159 10.03 -12.69 -24.00
CA VAL A 159 8.89 -13.53 -24.39
C VAL A 159 9.38 -14.83 -25.01
N LYS A 160 10.36 -14.77 -25.92
CA LYS A 160 10.98 -15.97 -26.53
C LYS A 160 11.59 -16.88 -25.47
N PHE A 161 12.34 -16.32 -24.53
CA PHE A 161 12.97 -17.06 -23.43
C PHE A 161 11.94 -17.73 -22.52
N VAL A 162 10.87 -17.03 -22.12
CA VAL A 162 9.81 -17.64 -21.30
C VAL A 162 9.14 -18.77 -22.06
N LEU A 163 8.84 -18.56 -23.34
CA LEU A 163 8.24 -19.59 -24.19
C LEU A 163 9.16 -20.80 -24.41
N ASP A 164 10.47 -20.64 -24.34
CA ASP A 164 11.44 -21.72 -24.55
C ASP A 164 11.82 -22.44 -23.24
N SER A 165 12.16 -21.68 -22.20
CA SER A 165 12.82 -22.17 -20.97
C SER A 165 11.87 -22.30 -19.77
N CYS A 166 10.69 -21.69 -19.83
CA CYS A 166 9.72 -21.67 -18.74
C CYS A 166 8.44 -22.40 -19.14
N ARG A 167 8.51 -23.69 -19.50
CA ARG A 167 7.32 -24.48 -19.86
C ARG A 167 6.79 -25.34 -18.70
N GLU A 168 7.66 -25.69 -17.78
CA GLU A 168 7.39 -26.53 -16.62
C GLU A 168 8.04 -25.93 -15.36
N GLY A 169 7.67 -26.43 -14.19
CA GLY A 169 8.29 -26.02 -12.92
C GLY A 169 7.63 -24.83 -12.23
N PHE A 170 6.49 -24.34 -12.73
CA PHE A 170 5.69 -23.32 -12.06
C PHE A 170 4.18 -23.44 -12.22
N SER A 171 3.43 -22.80 -11.32
CA SER A 171 1.97 -22.85 -11.29
C SER A 171 1.31 -21.71 -12.08
N LYS A 172 1.89 -20.50 -12.06
CA LYS A 172 1.25 -19.31 -12.61
C LYS A 172 2.21 -18.46 -13.45
N LEU A 173 1.79 -18.09 -14.66
CA LEU A 173 2.49 -17.17 -15.56
C LEU A 173 1.68 -15.89 -15.78
N HIS A 174 2.35 -14.75 -15.78
CA HIS A 174 1.78 -13.49 -16.25
C HIS A 174 2.78 -12.76 -17.15
N LEU A 175 2.45 -12.64 -18.43
CA LEU A 175 3.20 -11.87 -19.41
C LEU A 175 2.44 -10.59 -19.73
N ASN A 176 3.08 -9.43 -19.58
CA ASN A 176 2.50 -8.15 -19.93
C ASN A 176 3.42 -7.43 -20.92
N CYS A 177 3.00 -7.34 -22.18
CA CYS A 177 3.91 -6.96 -23.24
C CYS A 177 3.32 -5.88 -24.17
N PRO A 178 3.35 -4.59 -23.75
CA PRO A 178 2.55 -3.53 -24.37
C PRO A 178 2.87 -3.20 -25.82
N MET A 179 4.02 -3.59 -26.37
CA MET A 179 4.48 -3.16 -27.70
C MET A 179 4.21 -4.17 -28.83
N PHE A 180 3.78 -5.40 -28.53
CA PHE A 180 3.64 -6.48 -29.53
C PHE A 180 2.26 -6.53 -30.17
N HIS A 181 1.82 -5.44 -30.78
CA HIS A 181 0.47 -5.39 -31.35
C HIS A 181 0.28 -6.26 -32.60
N THR A 182 1.32 -6.48 -33.43
CA THR A 182 1.18 -7.26 -34.68
C THR A 182 2.45 -7.94 -35.24
N GLU A 183 3.66 -7.52 -34.89
CA GLU A 183 4.90 -7.91 -35.64
C GLU A 183 5.69 -9.10 -35.03
N PHE A 184 5.36 -9.54 -33.81
CA PHE A 184 6.10 -10.63 -33.15
C PHE A 184 5.71 -12.00 -33.71
N GLU A 185 6.62 -12.63 -34.46
CA GLU A 185 6.44 -13.98 -34.98
C GLU A 185 7.26 -15.03 -34.20
N TYR A 186 6.60 -15.84 -33.38
CA TYR A 186 7.19 -17.02 -32.74
C TYR A 186 7.05 -18.25 -33.66
N LEU A 187 7.95 -18.36 -34.64
CA LEU A 187 7.93 -19.43 -35.64
C LEU A 187 8.63 -20.72 -35.14
N ASN A 188 7.86 -21.81 -35.05
CA ASN A 188 8.32 -23.20 -35.24
C ASN A 188 9.49 -23.75 -34.40
N LYS A 189 9.56 -23.48 -33.09
CA LYS A 189 10.42 -24.27 -32.16
C LYS A 189 9.69 -25.53 -31.64
N PRO A 190 10.41 -26.61 -31.28
CA PRO A 190 9.80 -27.87 -30.84
C PRO A 190 8.87 -27.64 -29.64
N LEU A 191 7.62 -28.09 -29.76
CA LEU A 191 6.47 -27.76 -28.89
C LEU A 191 6.35 -28.68 -27.67
N THR A 192 7.46 -29.30 -27.28
CA THR A 192 7.54 -30.28 -26.20
C THR A 192 8.62 -29.85 -25.21
N PRO A 193 8.31 -29.83 -23.90
CA PRO A 193 7.00 -30.09 -23.30
C PRO A 193 5.97 -28.96 -23.59
N MET A 194 4.68 -29.27 -23.46
CA MET A 194 3.60 -28.27 -23.52
C MET A 194 3.45 -27.57 -22.18
N PHE A 195 2.84 -26.38 -22.14
CA PHE A 195 2.56 -25.69 -20.88
C PHE A 195 1.47 -26.43 -20.10
N SER A 196 1.76 -26.77 -18.83
CA SER A 196 0.81 -27.41 -17.91
C SER A 196 0.65 -26.57 -16.63
N LEU A 197 0.25 -25.31 -16.79
CA LEU A 197 0.14 -24.34 -15.70
C LEU A 197 -1.26 -24.31 -15.07
N ASP A 198 -1.35 -23.92 -13.79
CA ASP A 198 -2.63 -23.64 -13.14
C ASP A 198 -3.28 -22.35 -13.67
N LYS A 199 -2.48 -21.32 -13.98
CA LYS A 199 -2.96 -20.03 -14.52
C LYS A 199 -1.95 -19.39 -15.48
N LEU A 200 -2.39 -19.05 -16.68
CA LEU A 200 -1.64 -18.33 -17.69
C LEU A 200 -2.35 -17.01 -17.99
N ILE A 201 -1.62 -15.89 -17.90
CA ILE A 201 -2.13 -14.55 -18.21
C ILE A 201 -1.20 -13.92 -19.25
N ILE A 202 -1.73 -13.40 -20.34
CA ILE A 202 -0.98 -12.65 -21.36
C ILE A 202 -1.76 -11.37 -21.70
N ASN A 203 -1.22 -10.21 -21.33
CA ASN A 203 -1.77 -8.92 -21.75
C ASN A 203 -1.11 -8.48 -23.06
N TYR A 204 -1.87 -7.77 -23.90
CA TYR A 204 -1.44 -7.38 -25.24
C TYR A 204 -1.12 -8.59 -26.13
N ALA A 205 -1.98 -9.60 -26.06
CA ALA A 205 -1.86 -10.87 -26.76
C ALA A 205 -2.21 -10.79 -28.26
N GLY A 206 -1.94 -9.65 -28.91
CA GLY A 206 -2.20 -9.42 -30.34
C GLY A 206 -1.49 -10.43 -31.24
N TRP A 207 -0.26 -10.80 -30.87
CA TRP A 207 0.60 -11.78 -31.54
C TRP A 207 0.21 -13.26 -31.30
N VAL A 208 -0.68 -13.55 -30.35
CA VAL A 208 -1.04 -14.93 -30.02
C VAL A 208 -1.95 -15.49 -31.11
N THR A 209 -1.57 -16.63 -31.70
CA THR A 209 -2.34 -17.27 -32.78
C THR A 209 -3.17 -18.44 -32.25
N THR A 210 -4.16 -18.87 -33.04
CA THR A 210 -4.93 -20.11 -32.78
C THR A 210 -4.03 -21.33 -32.58
N ARG A 211 -2.88 -21.36 -33.25
CA ARG A 211 -1.90 -22.44 -33.11
C ARG A 211 -1.24 -22.43 -31.73
N HIS A 212 -0.85 -21.27 -31.20
CA HIS A 212 -0.29 -21.17 -29.84
C HIS A 212 -1.30 -21.69 -28.80
N LEU A 213 -2.56 -21.27 -28.90
CA LEU A 213 -3.63 -21.74 -28.03
C LEU A 213 -3.82 -23.26 -28.05
N THR A 214 -3.92 -23.84 -29.25
CA THR A 214 -4.24 -25.28 -29.41
C THR A 214 -3.04 -26.21 -29.22
N LYS A 215 -1.81 -25.74 -29.40
CA LYS A 215 -0.60 -26.58 -29.34
C LYS A 215 0.29 -26.32 -28.13
N LEU A 216 0.31 -25.10 -27.57
CA LEU A 216 1.16 -24.76 -26.42
C LEU A 216 0.37 -24.69 -25.12
N PHE A 217 -0.78 -24.03 -25.14
CA PHE A 217 -1.51 -23.66 -23.92
C PHE A 217 -2.70 -24.56 -23.58
N ILE A 218 -3.01 -25.56 -24.42
CA ILE A 218 -4.21 -26.41 -24.30
C ILE A 218 -4.30 -27.21 -22.99
N ASN A 219 -3.16 -27.44 -22.34
CA ASN A 219 -3.05 -28.18 -21.07
C ASN A 219 -3.04 -27.27 -19.83
N CYS A 220 -3.10 -25.95 -19.97
CA CYS A 220 -3.21 -25.04 -18.83
C CYS A 220 -4.63 -25.07 -18.22
N LYS A 221 -4.79 -24.98 -16.91
CA LYS A 221 -6.13 -24.97 -16.28
C LYS A 221 -6.88 -23.67 -16.50
N GLN A 222 -6.18 -22.53 -16.44
CA GLN A 222 -6.78 -21.21 -16.70
C GLN A 222 -5.93 -20.43 -17.70
N VAL A 223 -6.54 -19.85 -18.73
CA VAL A 223 -5.87 -19.03 -19.75
C VAL A 223 -6.60 -17.70 -19.90
N LEU A 224 -5.94 -16.59 -19.59
CA LEU A 224 -6.48 -15.23 -19.68
C LEU A 224 -5.64 -14.44 -20.70
N LEU A 225 -6.20 -14.10 -21.85
CA LEU A 225 -5.55 -13.28 -22.85
C LEU A 225 -6.29 -11.95 -22.98
N ASP A 226 -5.55 -10.84 -22.90
CA ASP A 226 -6.06 -9.48 -23.06
C ASP A 226 -5.56 -8.83 -24.37
N ARG A 227 -6.42 -8.06 -25.04
CA ARG A 227 -6.19 -7.38 -26.33
C ARG A 227 -5.68 -8.29 -27.45
N CYS A 228 -6.39 -9.38 -27.69
CA CYS A 228 -6.13 -10.30 -28.80
C CYS A 228 -6.49 -9.70 -30.17
N SER A 229 -5.83 -10.18 -31.23
CA SER A 229 -6.17 -9.86 -32.62
C SER A 229 -7.11 -10.91 -33.24
N LEU A 230 -8.15 -10.44 -33.91
CA LEU A 230 -9.08 -11.30 -34.68
C LEU A 230 -8.43 -11.86 -35.96
N GLU A 231 -7.36 -11.23 -36.45
CA GLU A 231 -6.60 -11.72 -37.61
C GLU A 231 -5.81 -12.99 -37.25
N ASN A 232 -5.33 -13.08 -36.00
CA ASN A 232 -4.48 -14.17 -35.52
C ASN A 232 -5.26 -15.31 -34.83
N ILE A 233 -6.42 -14.99 -34.23
CA ILE A 233 -7.24 -15.95 -33.49
C ILE A 233 -8.57 -16.22 -34.20
N ASN A 234 -8.71 -17.43 -34.74
CA ASN A 234 -9.96 -17.96 -35.26
C ASN A 234 -10.79 -18.55 -34.12
N VAL A 235 -11.65 -17.73 -33.52
CA VAL A 235 -12.51 -18.13 -32.39
C VAL A 235 -13.49 -19.27 -32.77
N LYS A 236 -13.99 -19.31 -34.02
CA LYS A 236 -14.89 -20.38 -34.49
C LYS A 236 -14.21 -21.74 -34.44
N GLN A 237 -12.97 -21.80 -34.91
CA GLN A 237 -12.13 -22.99 -34.88
C GLN A 237 -11.75 -23.36 -33.44
N LEU A 238 -11.42 -22.38 -32.61
CA LEU A 238 -11.06 -22.60 -31.22
C LEU A 238 -12.21 -23.26 -30.43
N ILE A 239 -13.42 -22.72 -30.53
CA ILE A 239 -14.61 -23.28 -29.87
C ILE A 239 -14.92 -24.68 -30.40
N GLN A 240 -14.77 -24.92 -31.71
CA GLN A 240 -14.93 -26.25 -32.29
C GLN A 240 -13.92 -27.26 -31.73
N THR A 241 -12.64 -26.85 -31.67
CA THR A 241 -11.55 -27.67 -31.14
C THR A 241 -11.78 -27.96 -29.66
N TRP A 242 -12.34 -27.01 -28.91
CA TRP A 242 -12.65 -27.20 -27.50
C TRP A 242 -13.85 -28.14 -27.26
N ILE A 243 -14.94 -27.99 -28.03
CA ILE A 243 -16.16 -28.82 -27.90
C ILE A 243 -15.85 -30.29 -28.21
N TYR A 244 -15.09 -30.55 -29.28
CA TYR A 244 -14.83 -31.90 -29.78
C TYR A 244 -13.46 -32.48 -29.37
N GLY A 245 -12.54 -31.64 -28.86
CA GLY A 245 -11.21 -32.04 -28.42
C GLY A 245 -11.11 -32.39 -26.93
N TYR A 246 -9.89 -32.71 -26.48
CA TYR A 246 -9.55 -32.84 -25.05
C TYR A 246 -8.79 -31.59 -24.63
N SER A 247 -9.31 -30.87 -23.65
CA SER A 247 -8.68 -29.66 -23.10
C SER A 247 -8.86 -29.65 -21.59
N GLN A 248 -7.81 -29.30 -20.85
CA GLN A 248 -7.87 -29.12 -19.39
C GLN A 248 -8.32 -27.71 -18.98
N TRP A 249 -8.80 -26.91 -19.93
CA TRP A 249 -9.22 -25.52 -19.69
C TRP A 249 -10.47 -25.50 -18.82
N ASN A 250 -10.27 -25.14 -17.56
CA ASN A 250 -11.31 -24.89 -16.56
C ASN A 250 -11.76 -23.42 -16.55
N ARG A 251 -11.02 -22.48 -17.16
CA ARG A 251 -11.44 -21.06 -17.31
C ARG A 251 -10.65 -20.37 -18.42
N THR A 252 -11.32 -19.77 -19.40
CA THR A 252 -10.65 -19.09 -20.53
C THR A 252 -11.21 -17.70 -20.79
N TRP A 253 -10.39 -16.67 -20.66
CA TRP A 253 -10.78 -15.28 -20.92
C TRP A 253 -10.03 -14.76 -22.13
N LEU A 254 -10.73 -14.18 -23.11
CA LEU A 254 -10.14 -13.66 -24.35
C LEU A 254 -10.77 -12.29 -24.67
N THR A 255 -10.08 -11.19 -24.40
CA THR A 255 -10.58 -9.86 -24.79
C THR A 255 -10.05 -9.47 -26.17
N PHE A 256 -10.86 -8.74 -26.93
CA PHE A 256 -10.53 -8.24 -28.27
C PHE A 256 -10.86 -6.74 -28.33
N ASP A 257 -10.10 -5.96 -29.10
CA ASP A 257 -10.27 -4.50 -29.21
C ASP A 257 -11.17 -4.07 -30.41
N SER A 258 -12.12 -4.91 -30.87
CA SER A 258 -12.91 -4.67 -32.11
C SER A 258 -14.44 -4.75 -31.96
N ILE A 259 -15.15 -4.01 -32.83
CA ILE A 259 -16.60 -3.75 -32.77
C ILE A 259 -17.43 -4.76 -33.62
N ASP A 260 -16.82 -5.47 -34.58
CA ASP A 260 -17.53 -6.15 -35.68
C ASP A 260 -17.73 -7.67 -35.53
N PHE A 261 -17.71 -8.19 -34.30
CA PHE A 261 -17.86 -9.62 -34.02
C PHE A 261 -19.26 -9.96 -33.50
N SER A 262 -19.93 -10.96 -34.09
CA SER A 262 -21.29 -11.41 -33.71
C SER A 262 -21.25 -12.79 -33.06
N LEU A 263 -21.69 -12.89 -31.78
CA LEU A 263 -21.68 -14.17 -31.06
C LEU A 263 -22.57 -15.21 -31.73
N ALA A 264 -23.73 -14.75 -32.20
CA ALA A 264 -24.72 -15.59 -32.85
C ALA A 264 -24.12 -16.29 -34.08
N ASP A 265 -23.26 -15.61 -34.83
CA ASP A 265 -22.62 -16.18 -36.04
C ASP A 265 -21.48 -17.15 -35.75
N ILE A 266 -20.91 -17.10 -34.56
CA ILE A 266 -19.86 -18.03 -34.10
C ILE A 266 -20.50 -19.30 -33.54
N MET A 267 -21.60 -19.13 -32.82
CA MET A 267 -22.34 -20.21 -32.17
C MET A 267 -23.29 -20.93 -33.13
N ARG A 268 -23.60 -20.32 -34.28
CA ARG A 268 -24.43 -20.93 -35.34
C ARG A 268 -23.89 -22.32 -35.73
N GLY A 269 -24.73 -23.34 -35.61
CA GLY A 269 -24.39 -24.72 -35.97
C GLY A 269 -23.53 -25.46 -34.93
N LYS A 270 -23.34 -24.91 -33.72
CA LYS A 270 -22.64 -25.59 -32.60
C LYS A 270 -23.63 -26.03 -31.52
N PRO A 271 -23.41 -27.17 -30.84
CA PRO A 271 -24.27 -27.60 -29.73
C PRO A 271 -24.13 -26.62 -28.56
N SER A 272 -25.13 -25.76 -28.40
CA SER A 272 -25.15 -24.71 -27.37
C SER A 272 -26.58 -24.36 -26.95
N THR A 273 -26.74 -23.82 -25.74
CA THR A 273 -28.01 -23.34 -25.21
C THR A 273 -27.89 -21.87 -24.85
N VAL A 274 -28.85 -21.03 -25.25
CA VAL A 274 -28.85 -19.61 -24.88
C VAL A 274 -29.20 -19.49 -23.40
N VAL A 275 -28.45 -18.69 -22.66
CA VAL A 275 -28.60 -18.53 -21.21
C VAL A 275 -29.26 -17.17 -20.93
N PRO A 276 -30.41 -17.13 -20.22
CA PRO A 276 -31.03 -15.88 -19.81
C PRO A 276 -30.13 -15.09 -18.85
N THR A 277 -30.13 -13.74 -18.96
CA THR A 277 -29.30 -12.84 -18.14
C THR A 277 -29.54 -13.02 -16.63
N GLU A 278 -30.72 -13.50 -16.23
CA GLU A 278 -31.11 -13.72 -14.84
C GLU A 278 -30.41 -14.92 -14.17
N GLU A 279 -29.95 -15.90 -14.95
CA GLU A 279 -29.22 -17.09 -14.46
C GLU A 279 -27.70 -16.87 -14.33
N ILE A 280 -27.20 -15.74 -14.83
CA ILE A 280 -25.78 -15.39 -14.77
C ILE A 280 -25.53 -14.73 -13.40
N GLY A 281 -24.63 -15.32 -12.59
CA GLY A 281 -24.47 -15.00 -11.15
C GLY A 281 -24.18 -13.52 -10.81
N TRP A 282 -24.25 -13.19 -9.52
CA TRP A 282 -24.15 -11.82 -8.96
C TRP A 282 -23.00 -10.93 -9.51
N ALA A 283 -21.86 -11.52 -9.87
CA ALA A 283 -20.74 -10.85 -10.54
C ALA A 283 -21.12 -10.13 -11.84
N PHE A 284 -22.05 -10.72 -12.59
CA PHE A 284 -22.49 -10.24 -13.89
C PHE A 284 -23.71 -9.31 -13.82
N ARG A 285 -24.43 -9.29 -12.68
CA ARG A 285 -25.49 -8.27 -12.44
C ARG A 285 -24.93 -6.85 -12.40
N PHE A 286 -23.68 -6.67 -11.97
CA PHE A 286 -23.00 -5.37 -11.99
C PHE A 286 -22.71 -4.86 -13.43
N LEU A 287 -22.71 -5.77 -14.41
CA LEU A 287 -22.53 -5.51 -15.85
C LEU A 287 -23.88 -5.62 -16.62
N GLY A 288 -25.01 -5.60 -15.91
CA GLY A 288 -26.34 -5.99 -16.40
C GLY A 288 -26.87 -5.20 -17.61
N GLU A 289 -26.41 -3.98 -17.84
CA GLU A 289 -26.78 -3.17 -19.02
C GLU A 289 -25.82 -3.33 -20.21
N LEU A 290 -24.75 -4.10 -20.04
CA LEU A 290 -23.63 -4.19 -21.00
C LEU A 290 -23.47 -5.58 -21.62
N THR A 291 -24.19 -6.60 -21.13
CA THR A 291 -24.09 -7.98 -21.62
C THR A 291 -24.87 -8.16 -22.93
N ILE A 292 -24.21 -8.60 -24.01
CA ILE A 292 -24.81 -8.67 -25.37
C ILE A 292 -25.37 -10.07 -25.68
N GLY A 293 -24.85 -11.13 -25.06
CA GLY A 293 -25.39 -12.49 -25.19
C GLY A 293 -24.54 -13.54 -24.46
N ALA A 294 -25.19 -14.62 -24.01
CA ALA A 294 -24.55 -15.73 -23.30
C ALA A 294 -25.02 -17.09 -23.85
N TYR A 295 -24.07 -17.97 -24.14
CA TYR A 295 -24.33 -19.33 -24.65
C TYR A 295 -23.60 -20.35 -23.78
N ARG A 296 -24.32 -21.36 -23.30
CA ARG A 296 -23.74 -22.51 -22.61
C ARG A 296 -23.38 -23.59 -23.63
N ILE A 297 -22.13 -24.03 -23.61
CA ILE A 297 -21.56 -25.12 -24.42
C ILE A 297 -21.10 -26.26 -23.52
N GLN A 298 -21.06 -27.48 -24.04
CA GLN A 298 -20.60 -28.66 -23.32
C GLN A 298 -19.51 -29.39 -24.12
N GLN A 299 -18.43 -29.78 -23.45
CA GLN A 299 -17.39 -30.59 -24.05
C GLN A 299 -17.88 -32.04 -24.19
N GLN A 300 -17.84 -32.58 -25.41
CA GLN A 300 -18.43 -33.88 -25.75
C GLN A 300 -17.70 -35.06 -25.09
N LYS A 301 -16.39 -34.93 -24.81
CA LYS A 301 -15.58 -36.00 -24.23
C LYS A 301 -15.64 -36.11 -22.70
N THR A 302 -15.83 -34.99 -22.01
CA THR A 302 -15.73 -34.91 -20.54
C THR A 302 -17.04 -34.54 -19.87
N GLY A 303 -18.03 -34.05 -20.63
CA GLY A 303 -19.32 -33.57 -20.12
C GLY A 303 -19.24 -32.20 -19.42
N VAL A 304 -18.08 -31.57 -19.43
CA VAL A 304 -17.78 -30.32 -18.72
C VAL A 304 -18.45 -29.11 -19.45
N GLU A 305 -19.22 -28.29 -18.71
CA GLU A 305 -20.05 -27.19 -19.25
C GLU A 305 -19.40 -25.80 -19.12
N ALA A 306 -19.24 -25.04 -20.21
CA ALA A 306 -18.71 -23.66 -20.18
C ALA A 306 -19.73 -22.64 -20.73
N TYR A 307 -19.57 -21.38 -20.33
CA TYR A 307 -20.36 -20.24 -20.81
C TYR A 307 -19.52 -19.36 -21.73
N VAL A 308 -20.00 -19.08 -22.93
CA VAL A 308 -19.45 -18.08 -23.85
C VAL A 308 -20.29 -16.82 -23.74
N ILE A 309 -19.70 -15.73 -23.25
CA ILE A 309 -20.39 -14.47 -22.90
C ILE A 309 -19.74 -13.31 -23.66
N SER A 310 -20.55 -12.37 -24.17
CA SER A 310 -20.08 -11.03 -24.58
C SER A 310 -20.57 -9.93 -23.64
N TYR A 311 -19.71 -8.93 -23.45
CA TYR A 311 -20.11 -7.66 -22.84
C TYR A 311 -19.48 -6.46 -23.55
N ARG A 312 -20.12 -5.30 -23.41
CA ARG A 312 -19.68 -4.00 -23.93
C ARG A 312 -19.02 -3.23 -22.79
N GLU A 313 -17.82 -2.70 -22.93
CA GLU A 313 -17.16 -1.96 -21.83
C GLU A 313 -17.29 -0.43 -22.00
N THR A 314 -17.32 0.06 -23.25
CA THR A 314 -17.58 1.46 -23.64
C THR A 314 -18.23 1.51 -25.04
N LEU A 315 -18.66 2.69 -25.53
CA LEU A 315 -19.23 2.88 -26.89
C LEU A 315 -18.33 2.32 -28.02
N ASN A 316 -17.01 2.17 -27.79
CA ASN A 316 -16.02 1.72 -28.78
C ASN A 316 -15.24 0.42 -28.40
N ARG A 317 -15.64 -0.33 -27.36
CA ARG A 317 -14.99 -1.61 -26.98
C ARG A 317 -16.00 -2.71 -26.64
N LYS A 318 -15.89 -3.87 -27.31
CA LYS A 318 -16.63 -5.10 -27.01
C LYS A 318 -15.65 -6.21 -26.60
N GLN A 319 -15.86 -6.78 -25.42
CA GLN A 319 -15.04 -7.86 -24.88
C GLN A 319 -15.83 -9.18 -24.83
N TRP A 320 -15.11 -10.30 -24.84
CA TRP A 320 -15.67 -11.66 -24.89
C TRP A 320 -15.04 -12.53 -23.79
N THR A 321 -15.75 -13.55 -23.31
CA THR A 321 -15.25 -14.46 -22.26
C THR A 321 -15.80 -15.86 -22.44
N ILE A 322 -15.00 -16.89 -22.11
CA ILE A 322 -15.44 -18.29 -22.01
C ILE A 322 -15.22 -18.79 -20.57
N GLY A 323 -16.21 -18.61 -19.69
CA GLY A 323 -16.11 -18.88 -18.25
C GLY A 323 -16.95 -20.05 -17.75
N TYR A 324 -16.48 -20.77 -16.72
CA TYR A 324 -17.22 -21.82 -16.01
C TYR A 324 -17.84 -21.28 -14.70
N ARG A 325 -18.97 -21.87 -14.25
CA ARG A 325 -19.86 -21.35 -13.18
C ARG A 325 -19.26 -21.22 -11.76
N ASP A 326 -18.23 -21.99 -11.39
CA ASP A 326 -17.98 -22.26 -9.95
C ASP A 326 -16.88 -21.44 -9.23
N ALA A 327 -16.23 -20.45 -9.86
CA ALA A 327 -15.06 -19.77 -9.27
C ALA A 327 -15.25 -18.30 -8.83
N GLU A 328 -16.47 -17.75 -8.88
CA GLU A 328 -16.66 -16.28 -8.88
C GLU A 328 -16.84 -15.59 -7.52
N ARG A 329 -16.81 -16.31 -6.39
CA ARG A 329 -17.02 -15.66 -5.08
C ARG A 329 -15.81 -14.95 -4.47
N ARG A 330 -14.56 -15.22 -4.91
CA ARG A 330 -13.35 -14.73 -4.19
C ARG A 330 -12.41 -13.81 -4.97
N GLU A 331 -12.58 -13.62 -6.29
CA GLU A 331 -11.55 -12.93 -7.11
C GLU A 331 -11.96 -11.54 -7.64
N LEU A 332 -13.24 -11.17 -7.56
CA LEU A 332 -13.71 -9.82 -7.92
C LEU A 332 -13.22 -8.72 -6.98
N GLN A 333 -12.81 -9.11 -5.76
CA GLN A 333 -12.19 -8.21 -4.79
C GLN A 333 -10.72 -7.89 -5.14
N ARG A 334 -10.09 -8.66 -6.03
CA ARG A 334 -8.69 -8.45 -6.49
C ARG A 334 -8.60 -7.74 -7.85
N ILE A 335 -9.63 -7.85 -8.68
CA ILE A 335 -9.68 -7.16 -9.98
C ILE A 335 -9.95 -5.66 -9.79
N SER A 336 -10.64 -5.25 -8.72
CA SER A 336 -10.77 -3.83 -8.35
C SER A 336 -9.44 -3.16 -8.01
N GLU A 337 -8.44 -3.91 -7.52
CA GLU A 337 -7.11 -3.39 -7.19
C GLU A 337 -6.21 -3.22 -8.42
N ALA A 338 -6.42 -4.01 -9.48
CA ALA A 338 -5.67 -3.91 -10.73
C ALA A 338 -6.13 -2.76 -11.64
N PHE A 339 -7.40 -2.35 -11.55
CA PHE A 339 -7.95 -1.23 -12.33
C PHE A 339 -7.56 0.16 -11.78
N LEU A 340 -7.02 0.24 -10.56
CA LEU A 340 -6.58 1.50 -9.95
C LEU A 340 -5.19 1.98 -10.40
N TYR A 341 -4.46 1.20 -11.21
CA TYR A 341 -3.08 1.52 -11.64
C TYR A 341 -2.92 1.92 -13.12
N SER A 342 -4.00 2.03 -13.91
CA SER A 342 -3.94 2.61 -15.26
C SER A 342 -4.73 3.93 -15.32
N GLY A 343 -4.09 5.01 -14.89
CA GLY A 343 -4.64 6.36 -15.08
C GLY A 343 -4.62 6.76 -16.55
N SER A 344 -5.80 7.04 -17.14
CA SER A 344 -6.01 7.97 -18.27
C SER A 344 -7.51 8.11 -18.63
N VAL A 345 -8.09 9.26 -18.21
CA VAL A 345 -9.12 10.15 -18.82
C VAL A 345 -9.99 9.64 -20.00
N PHE A 346 -11.33 9.67 -19.90
CA PHE A 346 -12.21 10.62 -20.65
C PHE A 346 -13.72 10.49 -20.37
N ARG A 347 -14.35 11.66 -20.18
CA ARG A 347 -15.78 11.92 -20.04
C ARG A 347 -16.53 11.79 -21.37
N ILE A 348 -17.80 11.40 -21.23
CA ILE A 348 -18.83 11.19 -22.26
C ILE A 348 -19.08 12.47 -23.11
N ARG A 349 -19.21 12.30 -24.43
CA ARG A 349 -19.76 13.28 -25.38
C ARG A 349 -21.30 13.18 -25.39
N LEU A 350 -21.99 14.30 -25.17
CA LEU A 350 -23.36 14.52 -25.66
C LEU A 350 -23.27 15.11 -27.07
N SER A 351 -23.85 14.42 -28.05
CA SER A 351 -24.04 14.94 -29.40
C SER A 351 -25.50 15.30 -29.67
N ALA A 352 -25.67 16.50 -30.22
CA ALA A 352 -26.74 16.93 -31.11
C ALA A 352 -28.08 17.41 -30.50
N ILE A 353 -28.17 18.74 -30.40
CA ILE A 353 -29.16 19.56 -31.11
C ILE A 353 -30.62 19.14 -30.88
N LEU A 354 -31.17 19.58 -29.75
CA LEU A 354 -32.53 20.10 -29.67
C LEU A 354 -32.68 20.84 -28.33
N ASN A 355 -33.23 22.06 -28.39
CA ASN A 355 -33.58 22.95 -27.27
C ASN A 355 -32.59 24.06 -26.87
N ILE A 356 -32.24 24.90 -27.86
CA ILE A 356 -31.72 26.26 -27.65
C ILE A 356 -32.71 27.15 -26.84
N THR A 357 -33.99 26.76 -26.71
CA THR A 357 -34.98 27.47 -25.91
C THR A 357 -34.96 27.09 -24.41
N LEU A 358 -34.43 25.92 -24.04
CA LEU A 358 -34.18 25.56 -22.62
C LEU A 358 -32.86 26.14 -22.10
N LEU A 359 -31.91 26.46 -22.98
CA LEU A 359 -30.64 27.10 -22.60
C LEU A 359 -30.86 28.43 -21.87
N VAL A 360 -31.86 29.24 -22.24
CA VAL A 360 -32.07 30.54 -21.58
C VAL A 360 -32.65 30.40 -20.17
N LYS A 361 -33.36 29.30 -19.86
CA LYS A 361 -33.98 29.06 -18.55
C LYS A 361 -33.10 28.27 -17.58
N VAL A 362 -32.19 27.43 -18.09
CA VAL A 362 -31.25 26.63 -17.28
C VAL A 362 -29.95 27.39 -16.99
N PHE A 363 -29.60 28.41 -17.77
CA PHE A 363 -28.33 29.14 -17.59
C PHE A 363 -28.30 30.13 -16.41
N CYS A 364 -29.35 30.23 -15.61
CA CYS A 364 -29.31 30.93 -14.32
C CYS A 364 -28.74 30.08 -13.17
N THR A 365 -28.36 28.82 -13.39
CA THR A 365 -27.96 27.91 -12.30
C THR A 365 -26.59 27.23 -12.41
N ALA A 366 -25.73 27.60 -13.37
CA ALA A 366 -24.40 26.99 -13.48
C ALA A 366 -23.30 28.05 -13.60
N SER A 367 -22.58 28.24 -12.49
CA SER A 367 -21.32 28.97 -12.42
C SER A 367 -20.21 28.14 -13.04
N MET A 368 -19.66 28.60 -14.15
CA MET A 368 -18.23 28.74 -14.45
C MET A 368 -18.07 29.02 -15.97
N ASP A 369 -17.34 30.09 -16.30
CA ASP A 369 -16.93 30.55 -17.63
C ASP A 369 -17.94 31.29 -18.54
N PHE A 370 -18.78 32.16 -17.96
CA PHE A 370 -19.71 33.03 -18.70
C PHE A 370 -19.08 34.33 -19.25
N THR A 371 -17.96 34.80 -18.68
CA THR A 371 -17.41 36.13 -18.97
C THR A 371 -16.61 36.21 -20.28
N VAL A 372 -15.97 35.10 -20.70
CA VAL A 372 -15.18 35.03 -21.94
C VAL A 372 -16.09 34.89 -23.16
N PHE A 373 -17.21 34.17 -23.03
CA PHE A 373 -18.12 33.89 -24.14
C PHE A 373 -19.02 35.07 -24.51
N ILE A 374 -19.45 35.87 -23.52
CA ILE A 374 -20.30 37.05 -23.78
C ILE A 374 -19.50 38.21 -24.38
N SER A 375 -18.25 38.43 -23.96
CA SER A 375 -17.43 39.52 -24.50
C SER A 375 -17.05 39.26 -25.96
N VAL A 376 -16.63 38.03 -26.28
CA VAL A 376 -16.30 37.63 -27.66
C VAL A 376 -17.56 37.47 -28.51
N GLY A 377 -18.66 36.96 -27.94
CA GLY A 377 -19.92 36.77 -28.64
C GLY A 377 -20.64 38.07 -29.01
N LEU A 378 -20.72 39.06 -28.12
CA LEU A 378 -21.37 40.35 -28.41
C LEU A 378 -20.55 41.23 -29.36
N GLU A 379 -19.22 41.23 -29.27
CA GLU A 379 -18.38 41.99 -30.20
C GLU A 379 -18.39 41.41 -31.63
N THR A 380 -18.59 40.09 -31.77
CA THR A 380 -18.63 39.42 -33.07
C THR A 380 -20.03 39.33 -33.69
N THR A 381 -21.12 39.29 -32.91
CA THR A 381 -22.50 39.15 -33.46
C THR A 381 -23.20 40.48 -33.73
N VAL A 382 -22.85 41.56 -33.03
CA VAL A 382 -23.42 42.90 -33.26
C VAL A 382 -23.15 43.44 -34.68
N PRO A 383 -21.96 43.25 -35.30
CA PRO A 383 -21.71 43.64 -36.70
C PRO A 383 -22.57 42.85 -37.70
N TYR A 384 -22.82 41.56 -37.44
CA TYR A 384 -23.64 40.71 -38.31
C TYR A 384 -25.13 41.06 -38.25
N PHE A 385 -25.66 41.42 -37.07
CA PHE A 385 -27.02 41.94 -36.92
C PHE A 385 -27.20 43.33 -37.54
N LYS A 386 -26.18 44.20 -37.45
CA LYS A 386 -26.17 45.52 -38.12
C LYS A 386 -26.28 45.41 -39.65
N ASN A 387 -25.57 44.46 -40.25
CA ASN A 387 -25.62 44.21 -41.70
C ASN A 387 -26.95 43.58 -42.17
N GLY A 388 -27.63 42.82 -41.30
CA GLY A 388 -28.94 42.21 -41.61
C GLY A 388 -30.12 43.19 -41.54
N LEU A 389 -30.13 44.09 -40.56
CA LEU A 389 -31.24 45.04 -40.34
C LEU A 389 -31.23 46.25 -41.30
N ALA A 390 -30.05 46.64 -41.80
CA ALA A 390 -29.90 47.74 -42.78
C ALA A 390 -30.59 47.46 -44.13
N LYS A 391 -30.91 46.19 -44.43
CA LYS A 391 -31.49 45.81 -45.73
C LYS A 391 -33.03 45.85 -45.79
N ARG A 392 -33.77 45.99 -44.68
CA ARG A 392 -35.25 45.84 -44.70
C ARG A 392 -36.09 46.67 -43.70
N SER A 393 -35.55 47.62 -42.94
CA SER A 393 -36.34 48.27 -41.87
C SER A 393 -36.17 49.80 -41.83
N SER A 394 -37.25 50.52 -41.51
CA SER A 394 -37.23 51.98 -41.27
C SER A 394 -36.26 52.37 -40.15
N ILE A 395 -35.59 53.52 -40.30
CA ILE A 395 -34.56 54.08 -39.40
C ILE A 395 -34.97 54.08 -37.90
N ARG A 396 -36.28 54.17 -37.59
CA ARG A 396 -36.82 54.13 -36.21
C ARG A 396 -36.71 52.76 -35.51
N ILE A 397 -36.74 51.64 -36.24
CA ILE A 397 -36.64 50.30 -35.64
C ILE A 397 -35.19 50.01 -35.26
N ILE A 398 -34.24 50.45 -36.08
CA ILE A 398 -32.81 50.29 -35.84
C ILE A 398 -32.41 51.08 -34.58
N SER A 399 -32.86 52.33 -34.42
CA SER A 399 -32.53 53.12 -33.22
C SER A 399 -33.14 52.57 -31.93
N LEU A 400 -34.36 52.01 -31.98
CA LEU A 400 -35.00 51.38 -30.83
C LEU A 400 -34.26 50.10 -30.40
N VAL A 401 -33.82 49.30 -31.37
CA VAL A 401 -33.00 48.10 -31.12
C VAL A 401 -31.63 48.49 -30.54
N GLU A 402 -30.96 49.50 -31.08
CA GLU A 402 -29.67 49.99 -30.55
C GLU A 402 -29.77 50.54 -29.13
N HIS A 403 -30.86 51.25 -28.82
CA HIS A 403 -31.13 51.75 -27.46
C HIS A 403 -31.40 50.61 -26.49
N THR A 404 -32.18 49.61 -26.89
CA THR A 404 -32.52 48.45 -26.05
C THR A 404 -31.28 47.57 -25.80
N ILE A 405 -30.44 47.36 -26.82
CA ILE A 405 -29.16 46.65 -26.67
C ILE A 405 -28.22 47.41 -25.75
N SER A 406 -28.09 48.73 -25.89
CA SER A 406 -27.22 49.54 -25.01
C SER A 406 -27.69 49.51 -23.56
N LYS A 407 -29.00 49.53 -23.32
CA LYS A 407 -29.59 49.40 -21.98
C LYS A 407 -29.27 48.03 -21.35
N MET A 408 -29.47 46.94 -22.10
CA MET A 408 -29.10 45.58 -21.65
C MET A 408 -27.61 45.45 -21.36
N VAL A 409 -26.74 46.03 -22.21
CA VAL A 409 -25.28 46.00 -22.01
C VAL A 409 -24.88 46.75 -20.73
N ASN A 410 -25.51 47.89 -20.43
CA ASN A 410 -25.22 48.65 -19.22
C ASN A 410 -25.74 47.95 -17.95
N GLU A 411 -26.91 47.33 -18.01
CA GLU A 411 -27.45 46.50 -16.91
C GLU A 411 -26.56 45.27 -16.65
N LEU A 412 -26.06 44.60 -17.71
CA LEU A 412 -25.10 43.50 -17.60
C LEU A 412 -23.75 43.96 -17.02
N LYS A 413 -23.25 45.15 -17.40
CA LYS A 413 -22.03 45.73 -16.82
C LYS A 413 -22.20 46.03 -15.33
N ALA A 414 -23.37 46.51 -14.91
CA ALA A 414 -23.66 46.79 -13.50
C ALA A 414 -23.67 45.52 -12.63
N LEU A 415 -24.01 44.36 -13.21
CA LEU A 415 -24.02 43.05 -12.53
C LEU A 415 -22.62 42.40 -12.43
N LYS A 416 -21.64 42.83 -13.23
CA LYS A 416 -20.30 42.21 -13.29
C LYS A 416 -19.51 42.33 -11.99
N ALA A 417 -19.52 43.50 -11.35
CA ALA A 417 -18.75 43.73 -10.12
C ALA A 417 -19.28 42.92 -8.91
N PRO A 418 -20.60 42.87 -8.64
CA PRO A 418 -21.17 42.00 -7.61
C PRO A 418 -20.88 40.51 -7.84
N ILE A 419 -21.01 40.02 -9.07
CA ILE A 419 -20.75 38.62 -9.42
C ILE A 419 -19.27 38.28 -9.22
N THR A 420 -18.36 39.19 -9.58
CA THR A 420 -16.92 39.01 -9.39
C THR A 420 -16.57 38.93 -7.90
N GLY A 421 -17.15 39.81 -7.06
CA GLY A 421 -16.97 39.77 -5.61
C GLY A 421 -17.49 38.47 -4.99
N PHE A 422 -18.68 38.02 -5.39
CA PHE A 422 -19.25 36.75 -4.93
C PHE A 422 -18.38 35.53 -5.31
N LEU A 423 -17.88 35.48 -6.55
CA LEU A 423 -17.01 34.39 -7.00
C LEU A 423 -15.69 34.34 -6.22
N GLN A 424 -15.12 35.50 -5.90
CA GLN A 424 -13.92 35.59 -5.06
C GLN A 424 -14.21 35.15 -3.62
N CYS A 425 -15.31 35.62 -3.02
CA CYS A 425 -15.80 35.19 -1.70
C CYS A 425 -15.95 33.65 -1.64
N THR A 426 -16.62 33.06 -2.64
CA THR A 426 -16.88 31.62 -2.70
C THR A 426 -15.59 30.80 -2.91
N LYS A 427 -14.70 31.26 -3.81
CA LYS A 427 -13.41 30.60 -4.07
C LYS A 427 -12.55 30.56 -2.81
N TRP A 428 -12.46 31.69 -2.11
CA TRP A 428 -11.69 31.82 -0.87
C TRP A 428 -12.16 30.86 0.23
N ILE A 429 -13.49 30.71 0.40
CA ILE A 429 -14.09 29.78 1.38
C ILE A 429 -13.76 28.34 1.02
N ARG A 430 -13.96 27.93 -0.25
CA ARG A 430 -13.73 26.54 -0.70
C ARG A 430 -12.28 26.11 -0.56
N GLU A 431 -11.33 26.94 -1.01
CA GLU A 431 -9.90 26.63 -0.91
C GLU A 431 -9.48 26.38 0.55
N ARG A 432 -10.00 27.17 1.49
CA ARG A 432 -9.67 27.01 2.92
C ARG A 432 -10.38 25.83 3.57
N LEU A 433 -11.60 25.53 3.15
CA LEU A 433 -12.31 24.33 3.60
C LEU A 433 -11.60 23.05 3.12
N GLU A 434 -11.13 23.03 1.87
CA GLU A 434 -10.34 21.94 1.29
C GLU A 434 -8.99 21.78 2.01
N ASN A 435 -8.30 22.90 2.30
CA ASN A 435 -7.05 22.86 3.05
C ASN A 435 -7.25 22.30 4.47
N LEU A 436 -8.28 22.75 5.21
CA LEU A 436 -8.52 22.27 6.57
C LEU A 436 -8.94 20.79 6.62
N THR A 437 -9.65 20.30 5.60
CA THR A 437 -10.07 18.89 5.53
C THR A 437 -8.95 17.93 5.14
N THR A 438 -7.91 18.43 4.46
CA THR A 438 -6.75 17.63 4.02
C THR A 438 -5.54 17.74 4.95
N MET A 439 -5.55 18.65 5.93
CA MET A 439 -4.44 18.81 6.88
C MET A 439 -4.35 17.66 7.89
N GLU A 440 -3.25 16.91 7.78
CA GLU A 440 -2.85 15.91 8.76
C GLU A 440 -2.33 16.55 10.06
N PHE A 441 -2.23 15.76 11.12
CA PHE A 441 -1.59 16.17 12.37
C PHE A 441 -0.07 15.93 12.27
N ALA A 442 0.70 16.73 13.00
CA ALA A 442 2.16 16.69 12.93
C ALA A 442 2.75 15.61 13.85
N ASP A 443 3.86 15.00 13.43
CA ASP A 443 4.46 13.85 14.12
C ASP A 443 5.34 14.18 15.33
N SER A 444 5.78 15.45 15.46
CA SER A 444 6.66 15.89 16.55
C SER A 444 6.04 17.03 17.35
N LEU A 445 6.43 17.17 18.62
CA LEU A 445 5.92 18.24 19.48
C LEU A 445 6.24 19.65 18.92
N GLU A 446 7.41 19.84 18.33
CA GLU A 446 7.79 21.13 17.72
C GLU A 446 6.93 21.42 16.50
N SER A 447 6.79 20.44 15.60
CA SER A 447 5.93 20.58 14.42
C SER A 447 4.45 20.75 14.77
N LEU A 448 3.99 20.13 15.87
CA LEU A 448 2.62 20.26 16.36
C LEU A 448 2.37 21.67 16.93
N LYS A 449 3.37 22.24 17.60
CA LYS A 449 3.33 23.63 18.09
C LYS A 449 3.28 24.61 16.92
N ASP A 450 4.14 24.43 15.91
CA ASP A 450 4.13 25.26 14.70
C ASP A 450 2.78 25.18 13.98
N ALA A 451 2.23 23.97 13.82
CA ALA A 451 0.92 23.75 13.22
C ALA A 451 -0.21 24.42 14.02
N PHE A 452 -0.14 24.41 15.35
CA PHE A 452 -1.09 25.08 16.21
C PHE A 452 -1.03 26.60 16.11
N ASP A 453 0.18 27.17 16.11
CA ASP A 453 0.39 28.61 15.98
C ASP A 453 -0.06 29.11 14.60
N GLN A 454 0.25 28.36 13.53
CA GLN A 454 -0.24 28.66 12.19
C GLN A 454 -1.78 28.56 12.12
N GLN A 455 -2.38 27.55 12.74
CA GLN A 455 -3.84 27.40 12.76
C GLN A 455 -4.52 28.55 13.52
N LYS A 456 -3.92 29.07 14.59
CA LYS A 456 -4.42 30.27 15.29
C LYS A 456 -4.42 31.50 14.38
N LEU A 457 -3.38 31.68 13.57
CA LEU A 457 -3.32 32.76 12.58
C LEU A 457 -4.42 32.58 11.53
N ASN A 458 -4.55 31.38 10.99
CA ASN A 458 -5.59 31.05 9.99
C ASN A 458 -7.00 31.31 10.54
N ASN A 459 -7.29 30.90 11.78
CA ASN A 459 -8.60 31.13 12.40
C ASN A 459 -8.90 32.64 12.56
N ARG A 460 -7.90 33.45 12.95
CA ARG A 460 -8.06 34.92 12.99
C ARG A 460 -8.36 35.53 11.63
N GLU A 461 -7.73 35.02 10.56
CA GLU A 461 -8.03 35.46 9.19
C GLU A 461 -9.46 35.09 8.77
N ILE A 462 -9.90 33.88 9.10
CA ILE A 462 -11.26 33.40 8.84
C ILE A 462 -12.29 34.27 9.55
N GLN A 463 -12.08 34.59 10.83
CA GLN A 463 -12.96 35.48 11.59
C GLN A 463 -13.02 36.89 10.99
N LYS A 464 -11.87 37.47 10.59
CA LYS A 464 -11.83 38.79 9.93
C LYS A 464 -12.54 38.78 8.56
N PHE A 465 -12.53 37.65 7.86
CA PHE A 465 -13.18 37.52 6.55
C PHE A 465 -14.72 37.60 6.62
N LYS A 466 -15.32 37.47 7.82
CA LYS A 466 -16.77 37.59 8.03
C LYS A 466 -17.35 38.87 7.44
N GLU A 467 -16.67 40.00 7.62
CA GLU A 467 -17.13 41.30 7.09
C GLU A 467 -17.21 41.31 5.56
N ASN A 468 -16.32 40.59 4.87
CA ASN A 468 -16.34 40.47 3.42
C ASN A 468 -17.50 39.59 2.94
N VAL A 469 -17.80 38.52 3.68
CA VAL A 469 -18.96 37.64 3.48
C VAL A 469 -20.23 38.46 3.67
N ASP A 470 -20.40 39.16 4.79
CA ASP A 470 -21.61 39.95 5.08
C ASP A 470 -21.88 41.04 4.01
N ARG A 471 -20.83 41.66 3.46
CA ARG A 471 -20.95 42.57 2.29
C ARG A 471 -21.30 41.86 0.97
N CYS A 472 -20.80 40.64 0.75
CA CYS A 472 -21.08 39.82 -0.42
C CYS A 472 -22.55 39.32 -0.42
N PHE A 473 -23.15 39.06 0.75
CA PHE A 473 -24.44 38.36 0.89
C PHE A 473 -25.67 39.20 1.23
N THR A 474 -25.53 40.52 1.35
CA THR A 474 -26.68 41.44 1.52
C THR A 474 -27.63 41.50 0.30
N ARG A 475 -27.38 40.75 -0.78
CA ARG A 475 -28.14 40.87 -2.05
C ARG A 475 -28.66 39.64 -2.79
N GLN A 476 -28.38 38.38 -2.43
CA GLN A 476 -29.13 37.16 -2.86
C GLN A 476 -28.27 35.90 -2.65
N SER A 477 -28.90 34.83 -2.17
CA SER A 477 -28.41 33.44 -1.96
C SER A 477 -27.94 33.08 -0.54
N GLU A 478 -28.70 32.19 0.12
CA GLU A 478 -28.45 31.61 1.44
C GLU A 478 -27.29 30.57 1.45
N VAL A 479 -26.90 30.06 0.27
CA VAL A 479 -26.04 28.86 0.15
C VAL A 479 -24.60 29.11 0.63
N SER A 480 -24.03 30.31 0.46
CA SER A 480 -22.63 30.56 0.81
C SER A 480 -22.41 31.18 2.20
N ALA A 481 -23.46 31.62 2.89
CA ALA A 481 -23.38 31.96 4.31
C ALA A 481 -23.25 30.68 5.17
N ALA A 482 -23.94 29.61 4.76
CA ALA A 482 -23.81 28.28 5.35
C ALA A 482 -22.38 27.72 5.16
N ASP A 483 -21.80 27.84 3.96
CA ASP A 483 -20.43 27.39 3.68
C ASP A 483 -19.39 28.13 4.55
N TYR A 484 -19.56 29.44 4.77
CA TYR A 484 -18.69 30.20 5.67
C TYR A 484 -18.86 29.78 7.14
N GLN A 485 -20.10 29.55 7.59
CA GLN A 485 -20.36 29.08 8.95
C GLN A 485 -19.73 27.70 9.18
N GLN A 486 -19.86 26.79 8.20
CA GLN A 486 -19.19 25.50 8.23
C GLN A 486 -17.67 25.63 8.31
N LEU A 487 -17.06 26.53 7.52
CA LEU A 487 -15.63 26.81 7.59
C LEU A 487 -15.22 27.33 8.98
N SER A 488 -15.99 28.25 9.55
CA SER A 488 -15.75 28.79 10.89
C SER A 488 -15.80 27.69 11.96
N ASP A 489 -16.88 26.91 11.98
CA ASP A 489 -17.05 25.81 12.94
C ASP A 489 -15.93 24.78 12.82
N PHE A 490 -15.51 24.46 11.59
CA PHE A 490 -14.43 23.51 11.35
C PHE A 490 -13.07 24.06 11.80
N SER A 491 -12.81 25.35 11.56
CA SER A 491 -11.59 26.01 12.01
C SER A 491 -11.49 26.05 13.53
N GLU A 492 -12.58 26.37 14.23
CA GLU A 492 -12.65 26.40 15.70
C GLU A 492 -12.44 25.02 16.30
N ARG A 493 -13.10 23.98 15.77
CA ARG A 493 -12.89 22.59 16.20
C ARG A 493 -11.44 22.17 16.00
N ARG A 494 -10.85 22.44 14.83
CA ARG A 494 -9.44 22.11 14.56
C ARG A 494 -8.48 22.81 15.51
N THR A 495 -8.74 24.06 15.90
CA THR A 495 -7.97 24.75 16.93
C THR A 495 -8.09 24.07 18.30
N ALA A 496 -9.31 23.68 18.70
CA ALA A 496 -9.53 22.97 19.95
C ALA A 496 -8.85 21.59 19.97
N ASP A 497 -8.95 20.83 18.88
CA ASP A 497 -8.29 19.52 18.74
C ASP A 497 -6.77 19.66 18.90
N LEU A 498 -6.15 20.57 18.13
CA LEU A 498 -4.70 20.82 18.24
C LEU A 498 -4.26 21.28 19.63
N ASP A 499 -5.04 22.11 20.32
CA ASP A 499 -4.74 22.54 21.69
C ASP A 499 -4.74 21.36 22.66
N THR A 500 -5.78 20.53 22.61
CA THR A 500 -5.91 19.36 23.48
C THR A 500 -4.84 18.30 23.21
N LEU A 501 -4.53 18.04 21.93
CA LEU A 501 -3.46 17.13 21.55
C LEU A 501 -2.10 17.64 22.01
N MET A 502 -1.81 18.93 21.81
CA MET A 502 -0.55 19.53 22.23
C MET A 502 -0.36 19.48 23.74
N ALA A 503 -1.42 19.76 24.51
CA ALA A 503 -1.39 19.64 25.97
C ALA A 503 -1.06 18.21 26.42
N TYR A 504 -1.74 17.21 25.82
CA TYR A 504 -1.50 15.80 26.11
C TYR A 504 -0.08 15.35 25.74
N VAL A 505 0.38 15.67 24.53
CA VAL A 505 1.73 15.29 24.06
C VAL A 505 2.81 15.91 24.94
N ARG A 506 2.66 17.16 25.38
CA ARG A 506 3.59 17.80 26.33
C ARG A 506 3.64 17.06 27.67
N ALA A 507 2.48 16.69 28.21
CA ALA A 507 2.41 15.93 29.46
C ALA A 507 3.09 14.56 29.32
N ALA A 508 2.79 13.83 28.23
CA ALA A 508 3.42 12.54 27.95
C ALA A 508 4.95 12.64 27.75
N GLN A 509 5.42 13.67 27.05
CA GLN A 509 6.85 13.90 26.85
C GLN A 509 7.57 14.20 28.17
N THR A 510 6.93 14.96 29.07
CA THR A 510 7.49 15.26 30.40
C THR A 510 7.76 13.98 31.20
N GLU A 511 6.81 13.04 31.21
CA GLU A 511 7.00 11.74 31.87
C GLU A 511 8.07 10.88 31.17
N LEU A 512 8.09 10.86 29.83
CA LEU A 512 9.10 10.12 29.06
C LEU A 512 10.52 10.63 29.30
N ASP A 513 10.69 11.95 29.40
CA ASP A 513 11.98 12.58 29.67
C ASP A 513 12.45 12.25 31.08
N TRP A 514 11.55 12.27 32.06
CA TRP A 514 11.84 11.86 33.43
C TRP A 514 12.30 10.39 33.50
N ILE A 515 11.57 9.47 32.85
CA ILE A 515 11.95 8.05 32.78
C ILE A 515 13.34 7.90 32.14
N SER A 516 13.59 8.62 31.04
CA SER A 516 14.85 8.55 30.30
C SER A 516 16.06 8.99 31.14
N GLN A 517 15.89 10.02 31.97
CA GLN A 517 16.94 10.47 32.89
C GLN A 517 17.30 9.41 33.92
N ARG A 518 16.32 8.65 34.44
CA ARG A 518 16.57 7.55 35.39
C ARG A 518 17.17 6.33 34.71
N GLU A 519 16.70 5.99 33.52
CA GLU A 519 17.25 4.92 32.68
C GLU A 519 18.75 5.13 32.43
N MET A 520 19.16 6.33 32.03
CA MET A 520 20.57 6.62 31.73
C MET A 520 21.50 6.40 32.92
N VAL A 521 21.07 6.75 34.14
CA VAL A 521 21.86 6.54 35.35
C VAL A 521 22.11 5.06 35.60
N GLU A 522 21.07 4.21 35.48
CA GLU A 522 21.20 2.79 35.78
C GLU A 522 21.91 2.00 34.68
N VAL A 523 21.73 2.37 33.41
CA VAL A 523 22.40 1.70 32.28
C VAL A 523 23.90 2.03 32.22
N SER A 524 24.30 3.21 32.69
CA SER A 524 25.71 3.65 32.67
C SER A 524 26.52 3.21 33.89
N ARG A 525 25.88 2.65 34.92
CA ARG A 525 26.54 2.25 36.18
C ARG A 525 27.46 1.04 35.95
N ASP A 526 28.74 1.21 36.26
CA ASP A 526 29.71 0.12 36.27
C ASP A 526 29.62 -0.67 37.58
N TRP A 527 29.33 -1.97 37.48
CA TRP A 527 29.24 -2.90 38.61
C TRP A 527 30.50 -3.76 38.78
N SER A 528 31.51 -3.58 37.93
CA SER A 528 32.69 -4.46 37.91
C SER A 528 33.81 -4.04 38.87
N ASP A 529 33.95 -2.74 39.14
CA ASP A 529 34.96 -2.22 40.07
C ASP A 529 34.39 -2.08 41.48
N MET A 530 34.52 -3.15 42.27
CA MET A 530 33.93 -3.24 43.61
C MET A 530 34.52 -2.22 44.60
N ASP A 531 35.77 -1.79 44.41
CA ASP A 531 36.44 -0.85 45.31
C ASP A 531 35.92 0.58 45.14
N GLN A 532 35.36 0.90 43.96
CA GLN A 532 34.74 2.19 43.67
C GLN A 532 33.24 2.24 44.00
N LEU A 533 32.61 1.13 44.41
CA LEU A 533 31.18 1.08 44.74
C LEU A 533 30.90 1.52 46.18
N ASP A 534 30.27 2.68 46.35
CA ASP A 534 29.69 3.12 47.64
C ASP A 534 28.34 2.42 47.90
N LEU A 535 28.39 1.19 48.41
CA LEU A 535 27.20 0.35 48.67
C LEU A 535 26.16 1.01 49.61
N PRO A 536 26.53 1.70 50.71
CA PRO A 536 25.57 2.45 51.52
C PRO A 536 24.82 3.52 50.73
N MET A 537 25.54 4.31 49.92
CA MET A 537 24.94 5.35 49.08
C MET A 537 24.04 4.76 48.00
N LEU A 538 24.44 3.64 47.39
CA LEU A 538 23.65 2.91 46.39
C LEU A 538 22.35 2.36 46.98
N THR A 539 22.39 1.81 48.19
CA THR A 539 21.20 1.30 48.88
C THR A 539 20.20 2.44 49.15
N LYS A 540 20.70 3.60 49.59
CA LYS A 540 19.87 4.80 49.77
C LYS A 540 19.30 5.31 48.44
N SER A 541 20.11 5.30 47.38
CA SER A 541 19.70 5.74 46.04
C SER A 541 18.62 4.83 45.45
N TYR A 542 18.72 3.52 45.68
CA TYR A 542 17.68 2.55 45.29
C TYR A 542 16.35 2.84 46.01
N ALA A 543 16.38 3.07 47.33
CA ALA A 543 15.18 3.43 48.09
C ALA A 543 14.56 4.75 47.60
N GLN A 544 15.38 5.75 47.28
CA GLN A 544 14.91 7.01 46.71
C GLN A 544 14.27 6.81 45.32
N LEU A 545 14.87 6.00 44.46
CA LEU A 545 14.34 5.69 43.13
C LEU A 545 12.95 5.04 43.23
N LEU A 546 12.76 4.08 44.14
CA LEU A 546 11.46 3.46 44.37
C LEU A 546 10.41 4.46 44.86
N HIS A 547 10.81 5.39 45.75
CA HIS A 547 9.93 6.44 46.22
C HIS A 547 9.50 7.37 45.07
N ASP A 548 10.45 7.85 44.28
CA ASP A 548 10.16 8.72 43.13
C ASP A 548 9.25 8.00 42.12
N MET A 549 9.51 6.71 41.85
CA MET A 549 8.65 5.90 40.99
C MET A 549 7.21 5.79 41.51
N ALA A 550 7.00 5.63 42.81
CA ALA A 550 5.63 5.59 43.36
C ALA A 550 4.88 6.92 43.15
N VAL A 551 5.58 8.06 43.16
CA VAL A 551 4.98 9.37 42.85
C VAL A 551 4.65 9.49 41.36
N HIS A 552 5.60 9.16 40.49
CA HIS A 552 5.45 9.27 39.04
C HIS A 552 4.48 8.24 38.45
N GLU A 553 4.22 7.11 39.12
CA GLU A 553 3.19 6.17 38.70
C GLU A 553 1.81 6.84 38.62
N ASN A 554 1.48 7.67 39.63
CA ASN A 554 0.22 8.42 39.65
C ASN A 554 0.17 9.46 38.52
N GLN A 555 1.27 10.20 38.31
CA GLN A 555 1.35 11.23 37.26
C GLN A 555 1.20 10.62 35.87
N ARG A 556 1.90 9.52 35.59
CA ARG A 556 1.77 8.74 34.35
C ARG A 556 0.33 8.24 34.17
N ASP A 557 -0.30 7.74 35.22
CA ASP A 557 -1.68 7.24 35.15
C ASP A 557 -2.68 8.36 34.85
N ASP A 558 -2.47 9.57 35.40
CA ASP A 558 -3.26 10.74 35.06
C ASP A 558 -3.12 11.08 33.56
N VAL A 559 -1.89 11.08 33.02
CA VAL A 559 -1.67 11.32 31.58
C VAL A 559 -2.31 10.22 30.72
N ARG A 560 -2.23 8.95 31.13
CA ARG A 560 -2.90 7.83 30.44
C ARG A 560 -4.42 7.99 30.45
N ILE A 561 -5.00 8.44 31.55
CA ILE A 561 -6.43 8.74 31.66
C ILE A 561 -6.80 9.91 30.74
N GLN A 562 -5.99 10.97 30.70
CA GLN A 562 -6.19 12.09 29.77
C GLN A 562 -6.22 11.61 28.31
N GLY A 563 -5.27 10.75 27.90
CA GLY A 563 -5.26 10.14 26.57
C GLY A 563 -6.54 9.33 26.29
N SER A 564 -6.97 8.52 27.26
CA SER A 564 -8.22 7.75 27.15
C SER A 564 -9.47 8.64 27.01
N VAL A 565 -9.50 9.77 27.71
CA VAL A 565 -10.59 10.75 27.60
C VAL A 565 -10.62 11.40 26.21
N LEU A 566 -9.45 11.71 25.62
CA LEU A 566 -9.38 12.26 24.26
C LEU A 566 -9.89 11.26 23.22
N LEU A 567 -9.52 9.99 23.35
CA LEU A 567 -10.02 8.91 22.49
C LEU A 567 -11.54 8.75 22.60
N ASN A 568 -12.08 8.75 23.82
CA ASN A 568 -13.53 8.65 24.06
C ASN A 568 -14.30 9.86 23.52
N LYS A 569 -13.68 11.04 23.48
CA LYS A 569 -14.26 12.24 22.86
C LYS A 569 -14.20 12.24 21.33
N GLY A 570 -13.58 11.22 20.72
CA GLY A 570 -13.47 11.11 19.27
C GLY A 570 -12.41 12.04 18.67
N HIS A 571 -11.32 12.30 19.39
CA HIS A 571 -10.23 13.13 18.88
C HIS A 571 -9.71 12.57 17.53
N PRO A 572 -9.51 13.41 16.50
CA PRO A 572 -9.20 12.94 15.14
C PRO A 572 -7.83 12.26 15.01
N ASP A 573 -6.83 12.65 15.82
CA ASP A 573 -5.50 12.01 15.84
C ASP A 573 -5.40 10.88 16.86
N VAL A 574 -6.08 9.77 16.59
CA VAL A 574 -6.03 8.55 17.41
C VAL A 574 -4.61 7.97 17.46
N ARG A 575 -3.91 8.01 16.33
CA ARG A 575 -2.59 7.39 16.16
C ARG A 575 -1.57 7.98 17.12
N ALA A 576 -1.46 9.31 17.19
CA ALA A 576 -0.50 9.96 18.08
C ALA A 576 -0.80 9.66 19.55
N ILE A 577 -2.08 9.70 19.95
CA ILE A 577 -2.48 9.45 21.34
C ILE A 577 -2.08 8.05 21.78
N GLU A 578 -2.44 7.03 20.99
CA GLU A 578 -2.12 5.63 21.26
C GLU A 578 -0.60 5.37 21.25
N MET A 579 0.14 5.99 20.32
CA MET A 579 1.59 5.88 20.24
C MET A 579 2.26 6.37 21.53
N TYR A 580 1.87 7.54 22.04
CA TYR A 580 2.43 8.09 23.27
C TYR A 580 2.03 7.27 24.51
N MET A 581 0.78 6.80 24.60
CA MET A 581 0.35 5.90 25.69
C MET A 581 1.20 4.62 25.71
N LYS A 582 1.38 3.98 24.54
CA LYS A 582 2.17 2.75 24.42
C LYS A 582 3.64 3.00 24.75
N SER A 583 4.20 4.12 24.29
CA SER A 583 5.59 4.50 24.57
C SER A 583 5.84 4.70 26.06
N MET A 584 4.96 5.43 26.76
CA MET A 584 5.03 5.62 28.20
C MET A 584 4.96 4.29 28.95
N GLN A 585 4.02 3.41 28.60
CA GLN A 585 3.90 2.09 29.22
C GLN A 585 5.16 1.25 29.02
N THR A 586 5.66 1.17 27.79
CA THR A 586 6.84 0.37 27.45
C THR A 586 8.09 0.87 28.18
N ARG A 587 8.29 2.19 28.23
CA ARG A 587 9.42 2.81 28.94
C ARG A 587 9.32 2.63 30.45
N TRP A 588 8.10 2.67 31.00
CA TRP A 588 7.88 2.39 32.41
C TRP A 588 8.21 0.94 32.78
N ASP A 589 7.74 -0.03 32.00
CA ASP A 589 8.01 -1.45 32.22
C ASP A 589 9.52 -1.75 32.16
N TRP A 590 10.23 -1.05 31.28
CA TRP A 590 11.68 -1.10 31.21
C TRP A 590 12.36 -0.55 32.48
N LEU A 591 11.93 0.61 32.98
CA LEU A 591 12.47 1.18 34.22
C LEU A 591 12.21 0.26 35.43
N LEU A 592 11.04 -0.37 35.51
CA LEU A 592 10.74 -1.39 36.52
C LEU A 592 11.71 -2.58 36.45
N ALA A 593 12.06 -3.04 35.23
CA ALA A 593 13.03 -4.11 35.04
C ALA A 593 14.44 -3.68 35.51
N LEU A 594 14.87 -2.46 35.19
CA LEU A 594 16.13 -1.89 35.67
C LEU A 594 16.17 -1.81 37.20
N CYS A 595 15.07 -1.42 37.85
CA CYS A 595 14.99 -1.40 39.32
C CYS A 595 15.17 -2.78 39.94
N LYS A 596 14.63 -3.84 39.31
CA LYS A 596 14.87 -5.22 39.76
C LYS A 596 16.34 -5.60 39.60
N CYS A 597 16.97 -5.25 38.49
CA CYS A 597 18.41 -5.49 38.28
C CYS A 597 19.25 -4.74 39.32
N PHE A 598 18.92 -3.48 39.61
CA PHE A 598 19.61 -2.68 40.62
C PHE A 598 19.54 -3.36 42.00
N ASP A 599 18.36 -3.79 42.44
CA ASP A 599 18.17 -4.54 43.69
C ASP A 599 19.04 -5.81 43.77
N TYR A 600 19.06 -6.61 42.70
CA TYR A 600 19.93 -7.79 42.63
C TYR A 600 21.42 -7.42 42.72
N HIS A 601 21.86 -6.43 41.96
CA HIS A 601 23.26 -6.04 41.93
C HIS A 601 23.75 -5.47 43.27
N VAL A 602 22.94 -4.65 43.97
CA VAL A 602 23.29 -4.16 45.31
C VAL A 602 23.45 -5.33 46.28
N ARG A 603 22.50 -6.26 46.30
CA ARG A 603 22.55 -7.43 47.19
C ARG A 603 23.75 -8.32 46.91
N ASP A 604 24.02 -8.62 45.65
CA ASP A 604 25.14 -9.47 45.26
C ASP A 604 26.48 -8.79 45.57
N ALA A 605 26.60 -7.48 45.34
CA ALA A 605 27.80 -6.73 45.68
C ALA A 605 28.04 -6.67 47.20
N GLN A 606 26.98 -6.49 48.00
CA GLN A 606 27.06 -6.58 49.47
C GLN A 606 27.51 -7.96 49.94
N ASN A 607 26.95 -9.03 49.35
CA ASN A 607 27.31 -10.41 49.67
C ASN A 607 28.77 -10.71 49.30
N LEU A 608 29.21 -10.27 48.11
CA LEU A 608 30.58 -10.45 47.66
C LEU A 608 31.57 -9.71 48.56
N LYS A 609 31.28 -8.45 48.90
CA LYS A 609 32.12 -7.66 49.82
C LYS A 609 32.27 -8.34 51.17
N MET A 610 31.15 -8.79 51.76
CA MET A 610 31.18 -9.53 53.02
C MET A 610 31.99 -10.84 52.91
N LEU A 611 31.91 -11.56 51.80
CA LEU A 611 32.69 -12.77 51.57
C LEU A 611 34.19 -12.47 51.50
N MET A 612 34.58 -11.43 50.76
CA MET A 612 35.99 -11.02 50.62
C MET A 612 36.57 -10.55 51.95
N GLU A 613 35.81 -9.78 52.74
CA GLU A 613 36.23 -9.35 54.08
C GLU A 613 36.48 -10.55 55.01
N LYS A 614 35.57 -11.54 55.01
CA LYS A 614 35.73 -12.78 55.80
C LYS A 614 36.91 -13.63 55.33
N ALA A 615 37.13 -13.74 54.02
CA ALA A 615 38.28 -14.47 53.48
C ALA A 615 39.60 -13.82 53.90
N ALA A 616 39.69 -12.49 53.79
CA ALA A 616 40.87 -11.72 54.20
C ALA A 616 41.11 -11.76 55.72
N GLU A 617 40.07 -11.88 56.53
CA GLU A 617 40.19 -12.13 57.98
C GLU A 617 40.73 -13.54 58.26
N ALA A 618 40.20 -14.55 57.56
CA ALA A 618 40.65 -15.93 57.70
C ALA A 618 42.12 -16.11 57.26
N GLU A 619 42.53 -15.51 56.15
CA GLU A 619 43.92 -15.50 55.68
C GLU A 619 44.86 -14.89 56.72
N ARG A 620 44.53 -13.70 57.24
CA ARG A 620 45.31 -13.04 58.30
C ARG A 620 45.41 -13.90 59.56
N TRP A 621 44.33 -14.58 59.94
CA TRP A 621 44.33 -15.48 61.08
C TRP A 621 45.26 -16.68 60.88
N ILE A 622 45.25 -17.29 59.68
CA ILE A 622 46.13 -18.41 59.32
C ILE A 622 47.60 -17.96 59.34
N GLU A 623 47.90 -16.78 58.78
CA GLU A 623 49.26 -16.21 58.74
C GLU A 623 49.81 -15.93 60.15
N ASP A 624 49.01 -15.30 61.02
CA ASP A 624 49.39 -15.05 62.41
C ASP A 624 49.65 -16.36 63.15
N ARG A 625 48.76 -17.36 62.98
CA ARG A 625 48.93 -18.66 63.64
C ARG A 625 50.14 -19.44 63.13
N SER A 626 50.40 -19.39 61.83
CA SER A 626 51.59 -20.02 61.21
C SER A 626 52.88 -19.36 61.72
N SER A 627 52.88 -18.03 61.82
CA SER A 627 54.00 -17.26 62.37
C SER A 627 54.26 -17.56 63.85
N GLN A 628 53.21 -17.79 64.63
CA GLN A 628 53.34 -18.21 66.03
C GLN A 628 53.95 -19.61 66.15
N LEU A 629 53.51 -20.57 65.35
CA LEU A 629 54.06 -21.94 65.39
C LEU A 629 55.56 -21.97 65.04
N MET A 630 55.98 -21.22 64.02
CA MET A 630 57.39 -21.10 63.64
C MET A 630 58.29 -20.47 64.71
N LYS A 631 57.72 -19.74 65.68
CA LYS A 631 58.47 -19.19 66.82
C LYS A 631 58.70 -20.21 67.94
N TYR A 632 57.96 -21.33 67.96
CA TYR A 632 58.13 -22.40 68.95
C TYR A 632 59.04 -23.54 68.48
N ASP A 633 59.33 -23.61 67.17
CA ASP A 633 60.25 -24.59 66.57
C ASP A 633 61.72 -24.11 66.50
N ASN A 634 62.00 -22.87 66.93
CA ASN A 634 63.34 -22.33 67.23
C ASN A 634 63.49 -22.15 68.74
#